data_AF-A0AAW1ENA0-F1
#
_entry.id   AF-A0AAW1ENA0-F1
#
_cell.length_a   1.000
_cell.length_b   1.000
_cell.length_c   1.000
_cell.angle_alpha   90.00
_cell.angle_beta   90.00
_cell.angle_gamma   90.00
#
_symmetry.space_group_name_H-M   'P 1'
#
loop_
_entity.id
_entity.type
_entity.pdbx_description
1 polymer ?
#
loop_
_entity_poly.entity_id
_entity_poly.type
_entity_poly.pdbx_seq_one_letter_code
_entity_poly.pdbx_strand_id
1 'polypeptide(L)'
;MGMDFSTLRTLISRYCVGEENWVDSRTIYIGHKEPPPGAEAFIQQRFPDNRIVSSKYTFWNFVPKNMFEQFRRVANFYFLIIFLVQLIIDTPTSPITSGLPLFFVITVTAIKQGYEDWLRHKADNSVNQCPVHVVQHGKVVRKQSRKLRVGDVVSVKENDSFPCDLILLSSSRDDGTCFVTTASLDGESSHKTYYAVQDTKAYQTEKEVDSIHATIECEQPQPDLYKFVGRINVYMDNEPVARPLGSENLLLRGATLKNTEYIYAVAIYTGMETKMALNYQSKTQKRSAVEKSMNAYLVVYLCILISKALINTVLKYVWQADPNRDEPWYNDRTEAERQRHIVVRAFTDFLAFMVLFNYIIPVSMYVTVEMQKFLGSYFIMWDDEMFDEELGERAVVNTSDLNEELGQVEYVFTDKTGTLTENNMEFIECCVDGHVYVPDAICNGQVMPGATSMDMIDTSPGPGAREHEELFFRALCLCHTVQVKEEETVDGIKQGIHQGKSTSFYISSSPDEVALVEGMKRLGFTYLRLKDSHMEILNREDEIERFQLLEVLTFDSVRRRMSVIVRSSTGELYLFCKGADSSIFPRVVSGKVDQVKARVEHNAVEGLRTLCVAYRPLSPEQYQEVCLLLNGAKLALQDRDKRLAEAYDIIEKDLILLGATAVEDRLQEKAADTIESLHQAGMKVWVLTGDKMETAAATCYASKLFRRNTQILELTTKRTEEQSLHDVLFDLSRTVLRQHGGMTRDSFSGLSGDCTDYGLIIDGATLSAVMRPAQEDSNSGNYKEIFLEICRNCSAVLCCRMAPLQKAQIVKLIKASKEHPITLAIGDGANDVSMILEAHVGIGIMGKEGRQAARNSDYAIPKFKHLKKILLVHGHYYYIRISELVQYFFYKNVCFIFPQFLYQFFCGFSQQPLYDTAYLTLYNISFTSLPILLYSLIEQHINMDILKKDPSLYRDIAKNSLLRWPIFIYWTILGVYDAFVMFFGCYFLFDNTTFTSNGQLMTTNTQMMFGNWTFGTLVFTVLVFTVTFKLALDTHYWTWINHFVIWGSLIFFVVFSLLWGGIIWPFLNYQRMYYVFIQMLSSGPAWLSIILLIIASLLPDVVKKVICRTLWPTTTERIQNADKLYEGQLSEFTPLASLHAPSKAGSHRRGSGNQRNAPNPRRSEPFTKKIMFTRWQRAPDYSTFAPLLRFADGSRHSKQGLAYGGAGPETSV
;
A
#
# COMPACT_ATOMS: atom_id res chain seq x y z
N MET A 1 -16.91 43.01 -10.02
CA MET A 1 -18.24 42.65 -9.48
C MET A 1 -18.27 41.15 -9.23
N GLY A 2 -17.95 40.73 -8.01
CA GLY A 2 -17.99 39.31 -7.63
C GLY A 2 -19.38 38.98 -7.11
N MET A 3 -20.13 38.14 -7.85
CA MET A 3 -21.37 37.57 -7.31
C MET A 3 -21.01 36.50 -6.28
N ASP A 4 -21.55 36.66 -5.09
CA ASP A 4 -21.36 35.79 -3.94
C ASP A 4 -22.14 34.47 -4.15
N PHE A 5 -21.42 33.44 -4.61
CA PHE A 5 -21.96 32.09 -4.83
C PHE A 5 -22.39 31.39 -3.53
N SER A 6 -22.09 31.95 -2.35
CA SER A 6 -22.54 31.42 -1.07
C SER A 6 -24.07 31.45 -0.94
N THR A 7 -24.70 32.53 -1.40
CA THR A 7 -26.15 32.73 -1.40
C THR A 7 -26.88 31.77 -2.36
N LEU A 8 -26.30 31.52 -3.53
CA LEU A 8 -26.85 30.56 -4.50
C LEU A 8 -26.73 29.11 -3.97
N ARG A 9 -25.62 28.80 -3.29
CA ARG A 9 -25.41 27.49 -2.66
C ARG A 9 -26.38 27.25 -1.50
N THR A 10 -26.68 28.27 -0.70
CA THR A 10 -27.70 28.18 0.36
C THR A 10 -29.11 28.10 -0.22
N LEU A 11 -29.44 28.83 -1.29
CA LEU A 11 -30.75 28.73 -1.94
C LEU A 11 -30.98 27.37 -2.61
N ILE A 12 -29.97 26.81 -3.28
CA ILE A 12 -30.04 25.46 -3.88
C ILE A 12 -30.11 24.40 -2.78
N SER A 13 -29.38 24.56 -1.67
CA SER A 13 -29.49 23.66 -0.51
C SER A 13 -30.89 23.68 0.11
N ARG A 14 -31.56 24.84 0.13
CA ARG A 14 -32.87 25.01 0.78
C ARG A 14 -34.05 24.54 -0.07
N TYR A 15 -33.91 24.49 -1.40
CA TYR A 15 -34.98 24.09 -2.32
C TYR A 15 -34.76 22.71 -2.98
N CYS A 16 -33.53 22.17 -3.01
CA CYS A 16 -33.26 20.85 -3.61
C CYS A 16 -33.04 19.73 -2.59
N VAL A 17 -32.85 20.06 -1.31
CA VAL A 17 -32.83 19.09 -0.21
C VAL A 17 -34.05 19.41 0.63
N GLY A 18 -35.11 18.60 0.52
CA GLY A 18 -36.17 18.66 1.50
C GLY A 18 -35.56 18.43 2.87
N GLU A 19 -35.74 19.38 3.78
CA GLU A 19 -35.57 19.12 5.22
C GLU A 19 -36.68 18.13 5.61
N GLU A 20 -36.47 16.84 5.32
CA GLU A 20 -37.16 15.77 6.01
C GLU A 20 -36.67 15.82 7.46
N ASN A 21 -37.58 16.08 8.39
CA ASN A 21 -37.32 15.97 9.82
C ASN A 21 -36.73 14.59 10.10
N TRP A 22 -35.42 14.50 10.31
CA TRP A 22 -34.77 13.26 10.71
C TRP A 22 -35.35 12.87 12.06
N VAL A 23 -36.16 11.81 12.09
CA VAL A 23 -36.59 11.17 13.33
C VAL A 23 -35.33 10.54 13.95
N ASP A 24 -35.10 10.78 15.25
CA ASP A 24 -33.92 10.27 15.98
C ASP A 24 -33.82 8.73 15.96
N SER A 25 -34.91 8.02 15.64
CA SER A 25 -35.00 6.56 15.60
C SER A 25 -35.75 6.05 14.37
N ARG A 26 -35.52 4.77 14.03
CA ARG A 26 -36.22 4.05 12.96
C ARG A 26 -36.95 2.82 13.49
N THR A 27 -38.13 2.56 12.92
CA THR A 27 -39.00 1.45 13.33
C THR A 27 -39.17 0.47 12.17
N ILE A 28 -38.97 -0.80 12.45
CA ILE A 28 -38.88 -1.89 11.48
C ILE A 28 -39.89 -2.97 11.85
N TYR A 29 -40.68 -3.41 10.87
CA TYR A 29 -41.70 -4.44 11.05
C TYR A 29 -41.19 -5.77 10.52
N ILE A 30 -41.13 -6.80 11.38
CA ILE A 30 -40.66 -8.13 10.96
C ILE A 30 -41.66 -8.73 9.96
N GLY A 31 -41.18 -9.10 8.78
CA GLY A 31 -41.99 -9.70 7.73
C GLY A 31 -42.99 -8.74 7.06
N HIS A 32 -42.82 -7.42 7.23
CA HIS A 32 -43.75 -6.39 6.72
C HIS A 32 -45.18 -6.50 7.27
N LYS A 33 -45.36 -7.06 8.47
CA LYS A 33 -46.66 -7.20 9.11
C LYS A 33 -47.06 -5.91 9.81
N GLU A 34 -48.32 -5.51 9.66
CA GLU A 34 -48.87 -4.36 10.36
C GLU A 34 -48.97 -4.63 11.88
N PRO A 35 -48.74 -3.62 12.73
CA PRO A 35 -48.87 -3.81 14.17
C PRO A 35 -50.35 -4.02 14.57
N PRO A 36 -50.63 -4.68 15.71
CA PRO A 36 -52.00 -4.88 16.18
C PRO A 36 -52.75 -3.55 16.39
N PRO A 37 -54.08 -3.50 16.20
CA PRO A 37 -54.88 -2.30 16.41
C PRO A 37 -54.81 -1.85 17.89
N GLY A 38 -54.06 -0.79 18.17
CA GLY A 38 -53.80 -0.26 19.52
C GLY A 38 -52.34 0.19 19.77
N ALA A 39 -51.39 -0.22 18.93
CA ALA A 39 -50.01 0.27 18.95
C ALA A 39 -49.89 1.69 18.35
N GLU A 40 -48.85 2.44 18.75
CA GLU A 40 -48.58 3.81 18.28
C GLU A 40 -48.57 3.94 16.74
N ALA A 41 -48.85 5.15 16.24
CA ALA A 41 -49.11 5.44 14.84
C ALA A 41 -48.05 4.87 13.88
N PHE A 42 -48.51 4.08 12.90
CA PHE A 42 -47.67 3.56 11.80
C PHE A 42 -47.10 4.73 10.98
N ILE A 43 -45.82 5.06 11.19
CA ILE A 43 -45.09 6.00 10.33
C ILE A 43 -44.36 5.18 9.27
N GLN A 44 -44.81 5.29 8.02
CA GLN A 44 -44.16 4.63 6.88
C GLN A 44 -42.84 5.33 6.55
N GLN A 45 -41.74 4.83 7.11
CA GLN A 45 -40.39 5.28 6.77
C GLN A 45 -39.91 4.66 5.45
N ARG A 46 -39.24 5.47 4.61
CA ARG A 46 -38.64 4.99 3.36
C ARG A 46 -37.19 4.60 3.62
N PHE A 47 -36.86 3.35 3.32
CA PHE A 47 -35.51 2.80 3.44
C PHE A 47 -34.83 2.67 2.06
N PRO A 48 -33.49 2.78 1.98
CA PRO A 48 -32.77 2.56 0.74
C PRO A 48 -32.73 1.08 0.34
N ASP A 49 -32.66 0.83 -0.97
CA ASP A 49 -32.47 -0.51 -1.52
C ASP A 49 -31.13 -1.13 -1.10
N ASN A 50 -31.06 -2.47 -1.04
CA ASN A 50 -29.81 -3.19 -0.71
C ASN A 50 -28.78 -3.24 -1.87
N ARG A 51 -28.64 -2.15 -2.62
CA ARG A 51 -27.68 -2.05 -3.73
C ARG A 51 -26.40 -1.37 -3.25
N ILE A 52 -25.26 -2.04 -3.47
CA ILE A 52 -23.93 -1.43 -3.30
C ILE A 52 -23.49 -0.77 -4.59
N VAL A 53 -22.94 0.44 -4.44
CA VAL A 53 -22.36 1.23 -5.51
C VAL A 53 -21.03 1.79 -5.00
N SER A 54 -19.92 1.19 -5.42
CA SER A 54 -18.55 1.66 -5.16
C SER A 54 -17.94 2.44 -6.34
N SER A 55 -18.58 2.37 -7.50
CA SER A 55 -18.21 3.11 -8.71
C SER A 55 -18.35 4.64 -8.54
N LYS A 56 -17.45 5.38 -9.19
CA LYS A 56 -17.45 6.85 -9.18
C LYS A 56 -18.38 7.44 -10.25
N TYR A 57 -18.51 6.73 -11.36
CA TYR A 57 -19.29 7.16 -12.51
C TYR A 57 -20.48 6.22 -12.74
N THR A 58 -21.56 6.78 -13.25
CA THR A 58 -22.67 6.07 -13.86
C THR A 58 -22.55 6.18 -15.38
N PHE A 59 -23.25 5.31 -16.11
CA PHE A 59 -23.24 5.34 -17.58
C PHE A 59 -23.59 6.73 -18.14
N TRP A 60 -24.55 7.44 -17.52
CA TRP A 60 -24.99 8.76 -17.96
C TRP A 60 -24.08 9.91 -17.54
N ASN A 61 -23.55 9.88 -16.31
CA ASN A 61 -22.73 10.97 -15.79
C ASN A 61 -21.24 10.80 -16.12
N PHE A 62 -20.84 9.68 -16.73
CA PHE A 62 -19.45 9.39 -17.08
C PHE A 62 -18.85 10.53 -17.89
N VAL A 63 -19.42 10.87 -19.04
CA VAL A 63 -18.84 11.90 -19.92
C VAL A 63 -18.77 13.28 -19.24
N PRO A 64 -19.85 13.85 -18.67
CA PRO A 64 -19.79 15.18 -18.06
C PRO A 64 -18.84 15.25 -16.85
N LYS A 65 -18.87 14.24 -15.98
CA LYS A 65 -18.05 14.22 -14.76
C LYS A 65 -16.58 13.94 -15.09
N ASN A 66 -16.30 13.01 -15.99
CA ASN A 66 -14.95 12.70 -16.45
C ASN A 66 -14.32 13.91 -17.16
N MET A 67 -15.03 14.55 -18.09
CA MET A 67 -14.53 15.76 -18.76
C MET A 67 -14.24 16.88 -17.75
N PHE A 68 -15.13 17.11 -16.79
CA PHE A 68 -14.89 18.12 -15.74
C PHE A 68 -13.64 17.80 -14.91
N GLU A 69 -13.45 16.54 -14.51
CA GLU A 69 -12.28 16.10 -13.75
C GLU A 69 -10.98 16.25 -14.55
N GLN A 70 -11.01 15.96 -15.86
CA GLN A 70 -9.86 16.13 -16.74
C GLN A 70 -9.50 17.60 -16.98
N PHE A 71 -10.50 18.47 -17.21
CA PHE A 71 -10.27 19.91 -17.43
C PHE A 71 -10.02 20.70 -16.15
N ARG A 72 -10.25 20.11 -14.97
CA ARG A 72 -9.76 20.68 -13.71
C ARG A 72 -8.22 20.74 -13.65
N ARG A 73 -7.52 19.96 -14.48
CA ARG A 73 -6.06 20.01 -14.61
C ARG A 73 -5.63 21.23 -15.43
N VAL A 74 -4.68 22.00 -14.88
CA VAL A 74 -4.22 23.28 -15.45
C VAL A 74 -3.76 23.14 -16.90
N ALA A 75 -3.00 22.09 -17.24
CA ALA A 75 -2.52 21.87 -18.60
C ALA A 75 -3.63 21.60 -19.61
N ASN A 76 -4.59 20.72 -19.29
CA ASN A 76 -5.71 20.41 -20.16
C ASN A 76 -6.59 21.63 -20.40
N PHE A 77 -6.81 22.43 -19.35
CA PHE A 77 -7.52 23.70 -19.46
C PHE A 77 -6.79 24.71 -20.34
N TYR A 78 -5.46 24.83 -20.20
CA TYR A 78 -4.64 25.68 -21.05
C TYR A 78 -4.76 25.28 -22.54
N PHE A 79 -4.67 23.99 -22.87
CA PHE A 79 -4.80 23.53 -24.26
C PHE A 79 -6.21 23.74 -24.82
N LEU A 80 -7.24 23.65 -23.98
CA LEU A 80 -8.60 24.01 -24.37
C LEU A 80 -8.69 25.50 -24.75
N ILE A 81 -8.09 26.39 -23.96
CA ILE A 81 -8.04 27.83 -24.28
C ILE A 81 -7.34 28.06 -25.62
N ILE A 82 -6.17 27.44 -25.84
CA ILE A 82 -5.41 27.59 -27.09
C ILE A 82 -6.20 27.08 -28.29
N PHE A 83 -6.92 25.96 -28.15
CA PHE A 83 -7.79 25.44 -29.19
C PHE A 83 -8.95 26.40 -29.50
N LEU A 84 -9.59 26.98 -28.49
CA LEU A 84 -10.64 27.99 -28.69
C LEU A 84 -10.09 29.25 -29.37
N VAL A 85 -8.89 29.70 -29.00
CA VAL A 85 -8.22 30.84 -29.64
C VAL A 85 -7.97 30.57 -31.13
N GLN A 86 -7.52 29.36 -31.50
CA GLN A 86 -7.35 28.96 -32.90
C GLN A 86 -8.65 28.92 -33.72
N LEU A 87 -9.80 28.68 -33.06
CA LEU A 87 -11.10 28.68 -33.73
C LEU A 87 -11.67 30.09 -33.93
N ILE A 88 -11.34 31.02 -33.02
CA ILE A 88 -11.87 32.40 -33.04
C ILE A 88 -11.02 33.31 -33.92
N ILE A 89 -9.71 33.08 -33.98
CA ILE A 89 -8.74 33.96 -34.64
C ILE A 89 -8.09 33.27 -35.84
N ASP A 90 -7.89 34.02 -36.92
CA ASP A 90 -7.04 33.62 -38.04
C ASP A 90 -5.59 33.46 -37.57
N THR A 91 -5.21 32.21 -37.31
CA THR A 91 -3.90 31.83 -36.76
C THR A 91 -3.02 31.16 -37.84
N PRO A 92 -1.68 31.23 -37.73
CA PRO A 92 -0.77 30.73 -38.77
C PRO A 92 -0.78 29.19 -38.92
N THR A 93 -1.32 28.48 -37.91
CA THR A 93 -1.40 27.02 -37.86
C THR A 93 -2.85 26.59 -37.88
N SER A 94 -3.16 25.50 -38.59
CA SER A 94 -4.52 24.95 -38.62
C SER A 94 -5.00 24.51 -37.22
N PRO A 95 -6.29 24.71 -36.86
CA PRO A 95 -6.84 24.26 -35.57
C PRO A 95 -6.67 22.76 -35.29
N ILE A 96 -6.57 21.94 -36.34
CA ILE A 96 -6.31 20.49 -36.24
C ILE A 96 -5.01 20.23 -35.48
N THR A 97 -4.03 21.12 -35.61
CA THR A 97 -2.68 20.92 -35.09
C THR A 97 -2.57 20.99 -33.58
N SER A 98 -3.54 21.58 -32.88
CA SER A 98 -3.64 21.59 -31.42
C SER A 98 -4.85 20.83 -30.90
N GLY A 99 -5.95 20.78 -31.66
CA GLY A 99 -7.15 20.03 -31.29
C GLY A 99 -6.98 18.51 -31.32
N LEU A 100 -6.30 17.95 -32.32
CA LEU A 100 -6.11 16.49 -32.45
C LEU A 100 -5.28 15.90 -31.30
N PRO A 101 -4.11 16.47 -30.92
CA PRO A 101 -3.37 16.02 -29.75
C PRO A 101 -4.20 16.06 -28.46
N LEU A 102 -4.94 17.14 -28.22
CA LEU A 102 -5.79 17.28 -27.03
C LEU A 102 -6.90 16.21 -27.02
N PHE A 103 -7.62 16.04 -28.13
CA PHE A 103 -8.67 15.04 -28.24
C PHE A 103 -8.14 13.62 -28.00
N PHE A 104 -6.98 13.29 -28.56
CA PHE A 104 -6.32 12.01 -28.34
C PHE A 104 -6.00 11.79 -26.85
N VAL A 105 -5.39 12.79 -26.19
CA VAL A 105 -5.03 12.71 -24.77
C VAL A 105 -6.24 12.52 -23.87
N ILE A 106 -7.31 13.31 -24.09
CA ILE A 106 -8.54 13.24 -23.32
C ILE A 106 -9.23 11.88 -23.50
N THR A 107 -9.24 11.37 -24.74
CA THR A 107 -9.87 10.08 -25.08
C THR A 107 -9.14 8.91 -24.42
N VAL A 108 -7.80 8.85 -24.51
CA VAL A 108 -6.99 7.79 -23.88
C VAL A 108 -7.19 7.78 -22.36
N THR A 109 -7.16 8.96 -21.74
CA THR A 109 -7.39 9.13 -20.30
C THR A 109 -8.80 8.67 -19.91
N ALA A 110 -9.82 9.04 -20.69
CA ALA A 110 -11.20 8.63 -20.46
C ALA A 110 -11.36 7.10 -20.58
N ILE A 111 -10.74 6.46 -21.58
CA ILE A 111 -10.78 5.00 -21.74
C ILE A 111 -10.16 4.30 -20.52
N LYS A 112 -8.97 4.75 -20.05
CA LYS A 112 -8.34 4.21 -18.84
C LYS A 112 -9.28 4.30 -17.64
N GLN A 113 -9.77 5.50 -17.34
CA GLN A 113 -10.63 5.74 -16.17
C GLN A 113 -11.97 4.99 -16.28
N GLY A 114 -12.53 4.90 -17.48
CA GLY A 114 -13.73 4.12 -17.75
C GLY A 114 -13.52 2.63 -17.54
N TYR A 115 -12.37 2.09 -17.95
CA TYR A 115 -12.01 0.70 -17.71
C TYR A 115 -11.85 0.39 -16.22
N GLU A 116 -11.12 1.24 -15.48
CA GLU A 116 -10.94 1.09 -14.03
C GLU A 116 -12.29 1.15 -13.28
N ASP A 117 -13.19 2.06 -13.66
CA ASP A 117 -14.51 2.15 -13.03
C ASP A 117 -15.44 1.01 -13.46
N TRP A 118 -15.31 0.49 -14.69
CA TRP A 118 -16.04 -0.70 -15.14
C TRP A 118 -15.66 -1.95 -14.33
N LEU A 119 -14.38 -2.10 -13.95
CA LEU A 119 -13.97 -3.17 -13.03
C LEU A 119 -14.68 -3.06 -11.68
N ARG A 120 -14.90 -1.84 -11.16
CA ARG A 120 -15.70 -1.63 -9.94
C ARG A 120 -17.17 -2.00 -10.15
N HIS A 121 -17.77 -1.60 -11.27
CA HIS A 121 -19.15 -2.01 -11.61
C HIS A 121 -19.29 -3.54 -11.71
N LYS A 122 -18.30 -4.22 -12.28
CA LYS A 122 -18.28 -5.69 -12.37
C LYS A 122 -18.24 -6.33 -10.96
N ALA A 123 -17.40 -5.82 -10.07
CA ALA A 123 -17.31 -6.27 -8.68
C ALA A 123 -18.61 -5.99 -7.91
N ASP A 124 -19.13 -4.76 -7.99
CA ASP A 124 -20.40 -4.38 -7.36
C ASP A 124 -21.55 -5.28 -7.84
N ASN A 125 -21.61 -5.56 -9.14
CA ASN A 125 -22.65 -6.39 -9.72
C ASN A 125 -22.56 -7.85 -9.25
N SER A 126 -21.35 -8.41 -9.07
CA SER A 126 -21.20 -9.75 -8.47
C SER A 126 -21.76 -9.83 -7.05
N VAL A 127 -21.55 -8.79 -6.23
CA VAL A 127 -22.08 -8.74 -4.85
C VAL A 127 -23.60 -8.53 -4.86
N ASN A 128 -24.09 -7.61 -5.70
CA ASN A 128 -25.51 -7.29 -5.80
C ASN A 128 -26.37 -8.44 -6.36
N GLN A 129 -25.79 -9.31 -7.19
CA GLN A 129 -26.44 -10.49 -7.75
C GLN A 129 -26.28 -11.75 -6.88
N CYS A 130 -25.54 -11.67 -5.77
CA CYS A 130 -25.36 -12.78 -4.86
C CYS A 130 -26.71 -13.32 -4.39
N PRO A 131 -26.94 -14.64 -4.46
CA PRO A 131 -28.18 -15.24 -3.98
C PRO A 131 -28.28 -15.14 -2.46
N VAL A 132 -29.50 -14.90 -1.97
CA VAL A 132 -29.84 -14.87 -0.55
C VAL A 132 -31.14 -15.64 -0.34
N HIS A 133 -31.23 -16.40 0.74
CA HIS A 133 -32.44 -17.12 1.12
C HIS A 133 -33.32 -16.24 2.02
N VAL A 134 -34.56 -15.99 1.61
CA VAL A 134 -35.53 -15.15 2.32
C VAL A 134 -36.75 -15.97 2.67
N VAL A 135 -37.22 -15.92 3.91
CA VAL A 135 -38.45 -16.59 4.34
C VAL A 135 -39.64 -15.75 3.94
N GLN A 136 -40.55 -16.31 3.13
CA GLN A 136 -41.82 -15.68 2.75
C GLN A 136 -42.93 -16.72 2.70
N HIS A 137 -44.05 -16.46 3.39
CA HIS A 137 -45.22 -17.36 3.43
C HIS A 137 -44.85 -18.78 3.89
N GLY A 138 -44.03 -18.87 4.94
CA GLY A 138 -43.55 -20.12 5.53
C GLY A 138 -42.66 -20.98 4.62
N LYS A 139 -42.03 -20.39 3.60
CA LYS A 139 -41.08 -21.08 2.69
C LYS A 139 -39.83 -20.25 2.45
N VAL A 140 -38.69 -20.92 2.29
CA VAL A 140 -37.44 -20.28 1.86
C VAL A 140 -37.46 -20.01 0.37
N VAL A 141 -37.42 -18.75 -0.02
CA VAL A 141 -37.35 -18.28 -1.41
C VAL A 141 -35.98 -17.66 -1.67
N ARG A 142 -35.34 -18.08 -2.77
CA ARG A 142 -34.06 -17.50 -3.20
C ARG A 142 -34.28 -16.17 -3.91
N LYS A 143 -33.74 -15.09 -3.38
CA LYS A 143 -33.72 -13.75 -3.98
C LYS A 143 -32.30 -13.29 -4.29
N GLN A 144 -32.19 -12.24 -5.08
CA GLN A 144 -30.92 -11.53 -5.26
C GLN A 144 -30.70 -10.57 -4.10
N SER A 145 -29.46 -10.43 -3.63
CA SER A 145 -29.08 -9.55 -2.51
C SER A 145 -29.62 -8.13 -2.67
N ARG A 146 -29.54 -7.55 -3.89
CA ARG A 146 -30.08 -6.20 -4.18
C ARG A 146 -31.59 -6.03 -3.99
N LYS A 147 -32.36 -7.13 -3.94
CA LYS A 147 -33.82 -7.11 -3.78
C LYS A 147 -34.26 -7.25 -2.32
N LEU A 148 -33.32 -7.36 -1.38
CA LEU A 148 -33.62 -7.35 0.05
C LEU A 148 -34.09 -5.97 0.47
N ARG A 149 -35.11 -5.95 1.31
CA ARG A 149 -35.65 -4.75 1.95
C ARG A 149 -35.55 -4.88 3.46
N VAL A 150 -35.48 -3.74 4.15
CA VAL A 150 -35.57 -3.68 5.61
C VAL A 150 -36.86 -4.38 6.07
N GLY A 151 -36.76 -5.24 7.09
CA GLY A 151 -37.85 -6.08 7.60
C GLY A 151 -37.99 -7.46 6.93
N ASP A 152 -37.27 -7.76 5.84
CA ASP A 152 -37.22 -9.10 5.27
C ASP A 152 -36.53 -10.09 6.25
N VAL A 153 -37.12 -11.26 6.43
CA VAL A 153 -36.53 -12.36 7.20
C VAL A 153 -35.62 -13.20 6.29
N VAL A 154 -34.36 -13.30 6.66
CA VAL A 154 -33.29 -13.97 5.91
C VAL A 154 -32.90 -15.25 6.62
N SER A 155 -32.73 -16.32 5.85
CA SER A 155 -32.09 -17.56 6.29
C SER A 155 -30.65 -17.57 5.78
N VAL A 156 -29.68 -17.82 6.65
CA VAL A 156 -28.26 -17.85 6.29
C VAL A 156 -27.68 -19.20 6.69
N LYS A 157 -26.96 -19.86 5.79
CA LYS A 157 -26.35 -21.17 6.02
C LYS A 157 -24.89 -21.05 6.47
N GLU A 158 -24.34 -22.12 7.00
CA GLU A 158 -22.92 -22.17 7.37
C GLU A 158 -22.03 -21.75 6.18
N ASN A 159 -21.02 -20.93 6.47
CA ASN A 159 -20.06 -20.34 5.53
C ASN A 159 -20.61 -19.29 4.56
N ASP A 160 -21.91 -18.96 4.60
CA ASP A 160 -22.45 -17.84 3.83
C ASP A 160 -22.11 -16.49 4.48
N SER A 161 -21.93 -15.46 3.65
CA SER A 161 -21.72 -14.07 4.10
C SER A 161 -23.04 -13.35 4.32
N PHE A 162 -23.11 -12.48 5.33
CA PHE A 162 -24.30 -11.68 5.57
C PHE A 162 -24.49 -10.60 4.49
N PRO A 163 -25.68 -10.52 3.85
CA PRO A 163 -25.92 -9.64 2.71
C PRO A 163 -26.16 -8.17 3.08
N CYS A 164 -26.52 -7.92 4.33
CA CYS A 164 -26.84 -6.62 4.94
C CYS A 164 -26.74 -6.77 6.46
N ASP A 165 -27.00 -5.71 7.24
CA ASP A 165 -26.96 -5.82 8.70
C ASP A 165 -28.27 -6.46 9.20
N LEU A 166 -28.16 -7.52 10.00
CA LEU A 166 -29.29 -8.35 10.44
C LEU A 166 -29.37 -8.43 11.97
N ILE A 167 -30.56 -8.65 12.52
CA ILE A 167 -30.77 -9.03 13.93
C ILE A 167 -31.09 -10.52 14.02
N LEU A 168 -30.34 -11.24 14.86
CA LEU A 168 -30.50 -12.69 15.05
C LEU A 168 -31.80 -13.02 15.80
N LEU A 169 -32.69 -13.80 15.16
CA LEU A 169 -33.97 -14.23 15.74
C LEU A 169 -33.87 -15.65 16.31
N SER A 170 -33.30 -16.58 15.56
CA SER A 170 -33.11 -17.97 16.00
C SER A 170 -31.94 -18.63 15.26
N SER A 171 -31.45 -19.74 15.82
CA SER A 171 -30.29 -20.49 15.34
C SER A 171 -30.64 -21.99 15.31
N SER A 172 -29.90 -22.77 14.53
CA SER A 172 -30.00 -24.24 14.52
C SER A 172 -29.58 -24.88 15.85
N ARG A 173 -28.93 -24.13 16.75
CA ARG A 173 -28.48 -24.60 18.06
C ARG A 173 -29.56 -24.37 19.13
N ASP A 174 -29.76 -25.35 20.02
CA ASP A 174 -30.72 -25.27 21.13
C ASP A 174 -30.37 -24.19 22.17
N ASP A 175 -29.11 -23.72 22.19
CA ASP A 175 -28.64 -22.62 23.02
C ASP A 175 -28.99 -21.23 22.42
N GLY A 176 -29.44 -21.16 21.17
CA GLY A 176 -29.79 -19.91 20.49
C GLY A 176 -28.58 -19.06 20.12
N THR A 177 -27.38 -19.66 20.10
CA THR A 177 -26.14 -18.98 19.75
C THR A 177 -25.76 -19.23 18.29
N CYS A 178 -24.99 -18.33 17.70
CA CYS A 178 -24.28 -18.60 16.45
C CYS A 178 -22.86 -18.05 16.50
N PHE A 179 -21.98 -18.61 15.66
CA PHE A 179 -20.61 -18.14 15.55
C PHE A 179 -20.40 -17.40 14.24
N VAL A 180 -19.72 -16.28 14.33
CA VAL A 180 -19.48 -15.39 13.20
C VAL A 180 -18.02 -15.03 13.19
N THR A 181 -17.40 -15.08 12.01
CA THR A 181 -16.10 -14.44 11.82
C THR A 181 -16.30 -13.10 11.13
N THR A 182 -15.73 -12.06 11.74
CA THR A 182 -15.72 -10.69 11.25
C THR A 182 -14.43 -10.38 10.48
N ALA A 183 -13.65 -11.39 10.07
CA ALA A 183 -12.42 -11.24 9.31
C ALA A 183 -12.54 -10.25 8.13
N SER A 184 -13.66 -10.29 7.43
CA SER A 184 -13.96 -9.37 6.32
C SER A 184 -14.32 -7.94 6.74
N LEU A 185 -14.42 -7.60 8.02
CA LEU A 185 -14.87 -6.30 8.53
C LEU A 185 -13.80 -5.62 9.38
N ASP A 186 -13.37 -6.28 10.46
CA ASP A 186 -12.39 -5.76 11.40
C ASP A 186 -11.01 -6.40 11.22
N GLY A 187 -10.94 -7.53 10.50
CA GLY A 187 -9.71 -8.32 10.40
C GLY A 187 -9.60 -9.35 11.52
N GLU A 188 -10.61 -9.54 12.37
CA GLU A 188 -10.50 -10.56 13.40
C GLU A 188 -10.91 -11.93 12.83
N SER A 189 -9.93 -12.84 12.73
CA SER A 189 -10.17 -14.24 12.31
C SER A 189 -10.92 -15.06 13.36
N SER A 190 -10.96 -14.55 14.60
CA SER A 190 -11.65 -15.16 15.72
C SER A 190 -13.14 -15.39 15.44
N HIS A 191 -13.68 -16.44 16.05
CA HIS A 191 -15.10 -16.72 15.99
C HIS A 191 -15.79 -16.06 17.18
N LYS A 192 -16.59 -15.05 16.90
CA LYS A 192 -17.39 -14.32 17.89
C LYS A 192 -18.74 -15.01 18.05
N THR A 193 -19.21 -15.11 19.30
CA THR A 193 -20.51 -15.67 19.62
C THR A 193 -21.56 -14.57 19.63
N TYR A 194 -22.66 -14.79 18.91
CA TYR A 194 -23.83 -13.91 18.88
C TYR A 194 -25.04 -14.65 19.44
N TYR A 195 -25.97 -13.89 20.03
CA TYR A 195 -27.12 -14.44 20.75
C TYR A 195 -28.43 -14.06 20.10
N ALA A 196 -29.31 -15.05 19.93
CA ALA A 196 -30.68 -14.85 19.49
C ALA A 196 -31.53 -14.18 20.59
N VAL A 197 -32.58 -13.50 20.19
CA VAL A 197 -33.57 -12.94 21.12
C VAL A 197 -34.24 -14.10 21.89
N GLN A 198 -34.30 -13.99 23.22
CA GLN A 198 -34.75 -15.09 24.09
C GLN A 198 -36.15 -15.60 23.75
N ASP A 199 -37.09 -14.69 23.48
CA ASP A 199 -38.48 -15.04 23.20
C ASP A 199 -38.65 -15.67 21.81
N THR A 200 -37.73 -15.44 20.86
CA THR A 200 -37.79 -16.00 19.50
C THR A 200 -36.88 -17.21 19.28
N LYS A 201 -36.08 -17.58 20.28
CA LYS A 201 -35.13 -18.71 20.23
C LYS A 201 -35.79 -20.06 19.93
N ALA A 202 -37.04 -20.26 20.36
CA ALA A 202 -37.78 -21.51 20.18
C ALA A 202 -38.25 -21.75 18.72
N TYR A 203 -38.22 -20.72 17.87
CA TYR A 203 -38.77 -20.77 16.51
C TYR A 203 -37.70 -21.34 15.55
N GLN A 204 -37.72 -22.65 15.33
CA GLN A 204 -36.71 -23.36 14.52
C GLN A 204 -37.16 -23.65 13.09
N THR A 205 -38.47 -23.63 12.80
CA THR A 205 -38.99 -23.90 11.45
C THR A 205 -39.37 -22.63 10.70
N GLU A 206 -39.38 -22.68 9.36
CA GLU A 206 -39.70 -21.50 8.54
C GLU A 206 -41.12 -20.98 8.78
N LYS A 207 -42.06 -21.88 9.08
CA LYS A 207 -43.47 -21.53 9.35
C LYS A 207 -43.63 -20.84 10.71
N GLU A 208 -42.90 -21.30 11.71
CA GLU A 208 -42.86 -20.69 13.03
C GLU A 208 -42.26 -19.28 12.92
N VAL A 209 -41.11 -19.12 12.27
CA VAL A 209 -40.48 -17.81 12.11
C VAL A 209 -41.37 -16.84 11.33
N ASP A 210 -42.07 -17.31 10.29
CA ASP A 210 -43.05 -16.51 9.54
C ASP A 210 -44.28 -16.16 10.36
N SER A 211 -44.53 -16.78 11.52
CA SER A 211 -45.65 -16.44 12.42
C SER A 211 -45.33 -15.30 13.39
N ILE A 212 -44.06 -14.97 13.60
CA ILE A 212 -43.61 -13.92 14.53
C ILE A 212 -44.26 -12.58 14.21
N HIS A 213 -44.89 -11.95 15.21
CA HIS A 213 -45.34 -10.56 15.17
C HIS A 213 -44.49 -9.75 16.13
N ALA A 214 -43.60 -8.91 15.59
CA ALA A 214 -42.75 -8.04 16.38
C ALA A 214 -42.35 -6.77 15.61
N THR A 215 -42.07 -5.71 16.36
CA THR A 215 -41.52 -4.45 15.86
C THR A 215 -40.16 -4.19 16.49
N ILE A 216 -39.19 -3.78 15.68
CA ILE A 216 -37.85 -3.40 16.14
C ILE A 216 -37.70 -1.89 16.03
N GLU A 217 -37.26 -1.25 17.10
CA GLU A 217 -36.89 0.16 17.11
C GLU A 217 -35.39 0.27 17.37
N CYS A 218 -34.70 1.01 16.51
CA CYS A 218 -33.25 1.21 16.64
C CYS A 218 -32.83 2.62 16.24
N GLU A 219 -31.61 2.97 16.61
CA GLU A 219 -30.96 4.22 16.20
C GLU A 219 -30.77 4.32 14.67
N GLN A 220 -30.58 5.54 14.17
CA GLN A 220 -30.13 5.76 12.79
C GLN A 220 -28.73 5.15 12.58
N PRO A 221 -28.42 4.69 11.35
CA PRO A 221 -27.19 3.96 11.09
C PRO A 221 -25.95 4.83 11.35
N GLN A 222 -25.06 4.34 12.22
CA GLN A 222 -23.80 4.98 12.58
C GLN A 222 -22.60 4.14 12.11
N PRO A 223 -21.44 4.76 11.82
CA PRO A 223 -20.26 4.03 11.33
C PRO A 223 -19.58 3.16 12.40
N ASP A 224 -19.86 3.36 13.69
CA ASP A 224 -19.27 2.54 14.75
C ASP A 224 -19.76 1.08 14.67
N LEU A 225 -18.85 0.15 14.38
CA LEU A 225 -19.14 -1.27 14.21
C LEU A 225 -19.61 -1.94 15.52
N TYR A 226 -19.12 -1.50 16.68
CA TYR A 226 -19.30 -2.20 17.95
C TYR A 226 -20.45 -1.66 18.80
N LYS A 227 -20.97 -0.47 18.48
CA LYS A 227 -22.09 0.13 19.19
C LYS A 227 -23.41 -0.08 18.46
N PHE A 228 -24.38 -0.72 19.10
CA PHE A 228 -25.74 -0.81 18.59
C PHE A 228 -26.72 -0.73 19.75
N VAL A 229 -27.72 0.15 19.61
CA VAL A 229 -28.79 0.31 20.59
C VAL A 229 -30.13 0.15 19.90
N GLY A 230 -30.92 -0.82 20.37
CA GLY A 230 -32.29 -1.00 19.92
C GLY A 230 -33.14 -1.74 20.94
N ARG A 231 -34.42 -1.90 20.59
CA ARG A 231 -35.38 -2.75 21.31
C ARG A 231 -36.25 -3.51 20.33
N ILE A 232 -36.67 -4.71 20.71
CA ILE A 232 -37.68 -5.50 19.99
C ILE A 232 -38.92 -5.62 20.87
N ASN A 233 -40.08 -5.30 20.30
CA ASN A 233 -41.37 -5.48 20.94
C ASN A 233 -42.05 -6.69 20.28
N VAL A 234 -42.10 -7.82 20.99
CA VAL A 234 -42.76 -9.04 20.53
C VAL A 234 -44.19 -9.04 21.03
N TYR A 235 -45.17 -9.22 20.14
CA TYR A 235 -46.59 -9.20 20.51
C TYR A 235 -47.06 -10.63 20.82
N MET A 236 -47.29 -10.90 22.10
CA MET A 236 -47.93 -12.13 22.59
C MET A 236 -49.33 -11.73 23.10
N ASP A 237 -50.39 -12.36 22.60
CA ASP A 237 -51.78 -12.06 23.01
C ASP A 237 -52.15 -10.55 22.96
N ASN A 238 -51.68 -9.82 21.94
CA ASN A 238 -51.84 -8.37 21.72
C ASN A 238 -51.13 -7.44 22.74
N GLU A 239 -50.34 -7.96 23.67
CA GLU A 239 -49.51 -7.16 24.59
C GLU A 239 -48.04 -7.12 24.10
N PRO A 240 -47.39 -5.94 24.03
CA PRO A 240 -46.00 -5.82 23.61
C PRO A 240 -45.02 -6.18 24.74
N VAL A 241 -44.25 -7.25 24.55
CA VAL A 241 -43.10 -7.58 25.42
C VAL A 241 -41.84 -6.96 24.83
N ALA A 242 -41.31 -5.92 25.49
CA ALA A 242 -40.09 -5.24 25.06
C ALA A 242 -38.83 -5.96 25.58
N ARG A 243 -37.90 -6.25 24.68
CA ARG A 243 -36.55 -6.74 25.00
C ARG A 243 -35.48 -5.80 24.46
N PRO A 244 -34.41 -5.54 25.21
CA PRO A 244 -33.29 -4.74 24.71
C PRO A 244 -32.53 -5.53 23.63
N LEU A 245 -32.02 -4.81 22.63
CA LEU A 245 -31.10 -5.32 21.63
C LEU A 245 -29.77 -4.58 21.76
N GLY A 246 -28.67 -5.34 21.77
CA GLY A 246 -27.31 -4.83 21.80
C GLY A 246 -26.50 -5.28 20.58
N SER A 247 -25.20 -4.97 20.58
CA SER A 247 -24.26 -5.42 19.55
C SER A 247 -24.12 -6.94 19.49
N GLU A 248 -24.37 -7.64 20.60
CA GLU A 248 -24.42 -9.10 20.72
C GLU A 248 -25.53 -9.78 19.90
N ASN A 249 -26.52 -9.02 19.40
CA ASN A 249 -27.60 -9.51 18.55
C ASN A 249 -27.44 -9.09 17.07
N LEU A 250 -26.52 -8.16 16.78
CA LEU A 250 -26.34 -7.53 15.47
C LEU A 250 -25.31 -8.27 14.61
N LEU A 251 -25.76 -8.84 13.50
CA LEU A 251 -24.93 -9.50 12.50
C LEU A 251 -24.60 -8.53 11.38
N LEU A 252 -23.32 -8.20 11.21
CA LEU A 252 -22.88 -7.16 10.29
C LEU A 252 -22.69 -7.69 8.87
N ARG A 253 -23.06 -6.88 7.87
CA ARG A 253 -22.81 -7.17 6.45
C ARG A 253 -21.34 -7.54 6.21
N GLY A 254 -21.10 -8.62 5.46
CA GLY A 254 -19.75 -9.04 5.10
C GLY A 254 -19.07 -9.95 6.13
N ALA A 255 -19.59 -10.03 7.37
CA ALA A 255 -19.21 -11.12 8.27
C ALA A 255 -19.76 -12.46 7.73
N THR A 256 -19.13 -13.57 8.11
CA THR A 256 -19.53 -14.90 7.64
C THR A 256 -19.94 -15.80 8.78
N LEU A 257 -21.00 -16.57 8.57
CA LEU A 257 -21.48 -17.55 9.54
C LEU A 257 -20.52 -18.74 9.58
N LYS A 258 -20.18 -19.22 10.78
CA LYS A 258 -19.27 -20.35 11.01
C LYS A 258 -19.85 -21.29 12.05
N ASN A 259 -19.57 -22.58 11.95
CA ASN A 259 -19.89 -23.60 12.95
C ASN A 259 -21.36 -23.56 13.43
N THR A 260 -22.27 -23.13 12.55
CA THR A 260 -23.72 -23.04 12.78
C THR A 260 -24.39 -23.35 11.46
N GLU A 261 -25.22 -24.40 11.42
CA GLU A 261 -25.77 -24.94 10.16
C GLU A 261 -26.64 -23.92 9.44
N TYR A 262 -27.55 -23.28 10.18
CA TYR A 262 -28.37 -22.18 9.68
C TYR A 262 -28.82 -21.25 10.81
N ILE A 263 -29.15 -20.01 10.43
CA ILE A 263 -29.80 -19.03 11.29
C ILE A 263 -30.99 -18.38 10.59
N TYR A 264 -31.91 -17.83 11.37
CA TYR A 264 -32.94 -16.90 10.90
C TYR A 264 -32.71 -15.52 11.53
N ALA A 265 -32.68 -14.50 10.68
CA ALA A 265 -32.39 -13.14 11.09
C ALA A 265 -33.18 -12.13 10.25
N VAL A 266 -33.44 -10.93 10.79
CA VAL A 266 -34.22 -9.88 10.10
C VAL A 266 -33.33 -8.73 9.66
N ALA A 267 -33.54 -8.23 8.43
CA ALA A 267 -32.76 -7.13 7.87
C ALA A 267 -33.10 -5.78 8.50
N ILE A 268 -32.09 -5.05 8.99
CA ILE A 268 -32.27 -3.74 9.65
C ILE A 268 -31.67 -2.55 8.88
N TYR A 269 -30.46 -2.69 8.36
CA TYR A 269 -29.79 -1.68 7.54
C TYR A 269 -29.45 -2.31 6.19
N THR A 270 -29.82 -1.65 5.10
CA THR A 270 -29.65 -2.15 3.74
C THR A 270 -28.81 -1.20 2.89
N GLY A 271 -28.06 -1.76 1.95
CA GLY A 271 -27.33 -1.00 0.94
C GLY A 271 -26.25 -0.12 1.54
N MET A 272 -26.30 1.17 1.21
CA MET A 272 -25.32 2.18 1.65
C MET A 272 -25.49 2.62 3.11
N GLU A 273 -26.56 2.21 3.80
CA GLU A 273 -26.77 2.44 5.23
C GLU A 273 -26.12 1.39 6.13
N THR A 274 -25.69 0.25 5.56
CA THR A 274 -24.98 -0.76 6.35
C THR A 274 -23.71 -0.18 6.96
N LYS A 275 -23.38 -0.60 8.18
CA LYS A 275 -22.20 -0.05 8.89
C LYS A 275 -20.90 -0.24 8.10
N MET A 276 -20.78 -1.36 7.38
CA MET A 276 -19.67 -1.61 6.45
C MET A 276 -19.60 -0.55 5.33
N ALA A 277 -20.75 -0.20 4.74
CA ALA A 277 -20.81 0.77 3.64
C ALA A 277 -20.58 2.21 4.12
N LEU A 278 -21.00 2.56 5.35
CA LEU A 278 -20.70 3.86 5.96
C LEU A 278 -19.19 4.05 6.23
N ASN A 279 -18.49 2.96 6.54
CA ASN A 279 -17.02 2.96 6.67
C ASN A 279 -16.29 2.92 5.33
N TYR A 280 -17.02 2.77 4.21
CA TYR A 280 -16.47 2.91 2.86
C TYR A 280 -16.26 4.40 2.56
N GLN A 281 -15.33 5.05 3.28
CA GLN A 281 -14.95 6.42 2.94
C GLN A 281 -14.44 6.45 1.50
N SER A 282 -15.02 7.34 0.70
CA SER A 282 -14.59 7.54 -0.68
C SER A 282 -13.09 7.87 -0.68
N LYS A 283 -12.27 6.96 -1.23
CA LYS A 283 -10.82 7.14 -1.32
C LYS A 283 -10.52 8.54 -1.86
N THR A 284 -9.88 9.37 -1.04
CA THR A 284 -9.38 10.66 -1.49
C THR A 284 -8.29 10.40 -2.53
N GLN A 285 -8.32 11.14 -3.64
CA GLN A 285 -7.34 10.95 -4.69
C GLN A 285 -5.98 11.47 -4.20
N LYS A 286 -5.07 10.55 -3.89
CA LYS A 286 -3.69 10.85 -3.54
C LYS A 286 -2.96 11.38 -4.79
N ARG A 287 -2.08 12.36 -4.60
CA ARG A 287 -1.26 12.97 -5.68
C ARG A 287 0.20 12.78 -5.32
N SER A 288 1.02 12.46 -6.31
CA SER A 288 2.46 12.23 -6.08
C SER A 288 3.26 13.53 -6.02
N ALA A 289 4.42 13.49 -5.38
CA ALA A 289 5.37 14.60 -5.31
C ALA A 289 5.90 15.00 -6.69
N VAL A 290 6.05 14.03 -7.59
CA VAL A 290 6.48 14.25 -8.99
C VAL A 290 5.44 15.07 -9.75
N GLU A 291 4.15 14.78 -9.57
CA GLU A 291 3.08 15.55 -10.21
C GLU A 291 3.06 17.01 -9.73
N LYS A 292 3.31 17.26 -8.44
CA LYS A 292 3.44 18.61 -7.88
C LYS A 292 4.60 19.38 -8.51
N SER A 293 5.75 18.72 -8.68
CA SER A 293 6.94 19.31 -9.31
C SER A 293 6.71 19.61 -10.80
N MET A 294 6.09 18.69 -11.52
CA MET A 294 5.71 18.86 -12.93
C MET A 294 4.77 20.06 -13.12
N ASN A 295 3.79 20.24 -12.23
CA ASN A 295 2.90 21.41 -12.28
C ASN A 295 3.66 22.73 -11.99
N ALA A 296 4.69 22.72 -11.15
CA ALA A 296 5.54 23.89 -10.96
C ALA A 296 6.35 24.22 -12.23
N TYR A 297 6.90 23.21 -12.91
CA TYR A 297 7.59 23.40 -14.19
C TYR A 297 6.66 23.93 -15.28
N LEU A 298 5.43 23.45 -15.33
CA LEU A 298 4.40 23.92 -16.26
C LEU A 298 4.19 25.45 -16.13
N VAL A 299 4.11 25.96 -14.90
CA VAL A 299 3.95 27.40 -14.64
C VAL A 299 5.15 28.19 -15.16
N VAL A 300 6.37 27.69 -14.94
CA VAL A 300 7.59 28.33 -15.48
C VAL A 300 7.57 28.38 -17.01
N TYR A 301 7.19 27.29 -17.68
CA TYR A 301 7.08 27.26 -19.14
C TYR A 301 5.95 28.14 -19.68
N LEU A 302 4.85 28.29 -18.94
CA LEU A 302 3.80 29.26 -19.27
C LEU A 302 4.33 30.70 -19.21
N CYS A 303 5.15 31.04 -18.20
CA CYS A 303 5.82 32.34 -18.12
C CYS A 303 6.81 32.55 -19.29
N ILE A 304 7.61 31.52 -19.63
CA ILE A 304 8.53 31.58 -20.78
C ILE A 304 7.76 31.77 -22.10
N LEU A 305 6.64 31.07 -22.27
CA LEU A 305 5.77 31.20 -23.44
C LEU A 305 5.25 32.63 -23.62
N ILE A 306 4.65 33.17 -22.56
CA ILE A 306 4.11 34.54 -22.57
C ILE A 306 5.23 35.54 -22.86
N SER A 307 6.41 35.34 -22.28
CA SER A 307 7.58 36.20 -22.51
C SER A 307 8.03 36.17 -23.97
N LYS A 308 8.13 34.98 -24.59
CA LYS A 308 8.49 34.84 -26.02
C LYS A 308 7.48 35.50 -26.94
N ALA A 309 6.18 35.32 -26.67
CA ALA A 309 5.12 35.95 -27.44
C ALA A 309 5.18 37.49 -27.31
N LEU A 310 5.33 37.99 -26.08
CA LEU A 310 5.45 39.43 -25.82
C LEU A 310 6.67 40.06 -26.51
N ILE A 311 7.85 39.43 -26.38
CA ILE A 311 9.08 39.91 -27.03
C ILE A 311 8.89 40.01 -28.55
N ASN A 312 8.34 38.97 -29.19
CA ASN A 312 8.14 39.00 -30.63
C ASN A 312 7.04 39.97 -31.08
N THR A 313 5.98 40.16 -30.29
CA THR A 313 4.99 41.22 -30.58
C THR A 313 5.64 42.59 -30.49
N VAL A 314 6.38 42.89 -29.43
CA VAL A 314 7.06 44.19 -29.27
C VAL A 314 8.04 44.42 -30.43
N LEU A 315 8.89 43.43 -30.73
CA LEU A 315 9.85 43.53 -31.82
C LEU A 315 9.19 43.66 -33.20
N LYS A 316 8.04 43.02 -33.44
CA LYS A 316 7.23 43.20 -34.66
C LYS A 316 6.84 44.67 -34.84
N TYR A 317 6.26 45.29 -33.82
CA TYR A 317 5.82 46.68 -33.89
C TYR A 317 6.99 47.67 -33.95
N VAL A 318 8.12 47.36 -33.33
CA VAL A 318 9.36 48.13 -33.49
C VAL A 318 9.91 48.03 -34.91
N TRP A 319 9.88 46.84 -35.51
CA TRP A 319 10.30 46.62 -36.90
C TRP A 319 9.39 47.32 -37.91
N GLN A 320 8.09 47.31 -37.65
CA GLN A 320 7.04 47.96 -38.43
C GLN A 320 6.93 49.48 -38.22
N ALA A 321 7.75 50.07 -37.34
CA ALA A 321 7.80 51.52 -37.17
C ALA A 321 8.29 52.25 -38.43
N ASP A 322 9.04 51.57 -39.29
CA ASP A 322 9.44 52.07 -40.62
C ASP A 322 8.30 51.81 -41.64
N PRO A 323 7.68 52.85 -42.22
CA PRO A 323 6.57 52.71 -43.16
C PRO A 323 6.89 51.82 -44.37
N ASN A 324 8.15 51.83 -44.83
CA ASN A 324 8.58 51.02 -45.97
C ASN A 324 8.66 49.52 -45.65
N ARG A 325 8.73 49.16 -44.36
CA ARG A 325 8.78 47.77 -43.87
C ARG A 325 7.41 47.27 -43.44
N ASP A 326 6.50 48.17 -43.06
CA ASP A 326 5.16 47.84 -42.59
C ASP A 326 4.26 47.33 -43.72
N GLU A 327 4.35 47.96 -44.88
CA GLU A 327 3.64 47.60 -46.11
C GLU A 327 4.56 47.77 -47.34
N PRO A 328 5.44 46.79 -47.62
CA PRO A 328 6.30 46.81 -48.80
C PRO A 328 5.49 46.64 -50.08
N TRP A 329 5.98 47.22 -51.20
CA TRP A 329 5.30 47.26 -52.51
C TRP A 329 4.85 45.90 -53.10
N TYR A 330 5.39 44.79 -52.60
CA TYR A 330 5.12 43.43 -53.09
C TYR A 330 4.13 42.64 -52.20
N ASN A 331 3.67 43.21 -51.08
CA ASN A 331 2.78 42.55 -50.13
C ASN A 331 1.83 43.55 -49.46
N ASP A 332 0.92 44.12 -50.25
CA ASP A 332 -0.10 45.05 -49.79
C ASP A 332 -1.07 44.38 -48.81
N ARG A 333 -1.54 45.15 -47.82
CA ARG A 333 -2.50 44.67 -46.82
C ARG A 333 -3.89 44.63 -47.40
N THR A 334 -4.68 43.68 -46.89
CA THR A 334 -6.10 43.64 -47.21
C THR A 334 -6.81 44.85 -46.59
N GLU A 335 -7.81 45.43 -47.26
CA GLU A 335 -8.56 46.59 -46.74
C GLU A 335 -9.12 46.36 -45.33
N ALA A 336 -9.60 45.14 -45.07
CA ALA A 336 -10.10 44.72 -43.76
C ALA A 336 -9.03 44.75 -42.66
N GLU A 337 -7.75 44.54 -42.99
CA GLU A 337 -6.64 44.62 -42.03
C GLU A 337 -6.20 46.07 -41.79
N ARG A 338 -6.23 46.91 -42.84
CA ARG A 338 -5.88 48.34 -42.74
C ARG A 338 -6.87 49.13 -41.88
N GLN A 339 -8.14 48.72 -41.86
CA GLN A 339 -9.19 49.35 -41.05
C GLN A 339 -9.22 48.89 -39.58
N ARG A 340 -8.45 47.85 -39.18
CA ARG A 340 -8.42 47.38 -37.79
C ARG A 340 -7.65 48.35 -36.89
N HIS A 341 -8.17 48.58 -35.68
CA HIS A 341 -7.46 49.33 -34.64
C HIS A 341 -6.14 48.66 -34.27
N ILE A 342 -5.09 49.47 -34.10
CA ILE A 342 -3.72 49.03 -33.78
C ILE A 342 -3.67 48.16 -32.52
N VAL A 343 -4.42 48.52 -31.47
CA VAL A 343 -4.46 47.76 -30.20
C VAL A 343 -5.08 46.38 -30.40
N VAL A 344 -6.18 46.29 -31.16
CA VAL A 344 -6.84 45.02 -31.47
C VAL A 344 -5.90 44.13 -32.29
N ARG A 345 -5.22 44.71 -33.28
CA ARG A 345 -4.23 44.01 -34.10
C ARG A 345 -3.04 43.52 -33.29
N ALA A 346 -2.50 44.33 -32.39
CA ALA A 346 -1.40 43.95 -31.52
C ALA A 346 -1.79 42.81 -30.58
N PHE A 347 -3.02 42.82 -30.09
CA PHE A 347 -3.58 41.73 -29.29
C PHE A 347 -3.77 40.45 -30.12
N THR A 348 -4.29 40.55 -31.35
CA THR A 348 -4.39 39.41 -32.28
C THR A 348 -3.02 38.82 -32.61
N ASP A 349 -2.01 39.65 -32.87
CA ASP A 349 -0.64 39.22 -33.14
C ASP A 349 0.00 38.53 -31.93
N PHE A 350 -0.23 39.05 -30.72
CA PHE A 350 0.20 38.41 -29.48
C PHE A 350 -0.44 37.03 -29.31
N LEU A 351 -1.75 36.89 -29.53
CA LEU A 351 -2.43 35.61 -29.48
C LEU A 351 -1.94 34.65 -30.58
N ALA A 352 -1.63 35.15 -31.78
CA ALA A 352 -1.05 34.35 -32.85
C ALA A 352 0.35 33.83 -32.49
N PHE A 353 1.21 34.63 -31.85
CA PHE A 353 2.50 34.15 -31.34
C PHE A 353 2.35 33.16 -30.17
N MET A 354 1.37 33.34 -29.29
CA MET A 354 1.04 32.37 -28.24
C MET A 354 0.67 31.01 -28.86
N VAL A 355 -0.13 31.01 -29.92
CA VAL A 355 -0.50 29.80 -30.67
C VAL A 355 0.73 29.19 -31.36
N LEU A 356 1.55 30.00 -32.02
CA LEU A 356 2.74 29.55 -32.74
C LEU A 356 3.74 28.83 -31.81
N PHE A 357 3.87 29.29 -30.57
CA PHE A 357 4.82 28.75 -29.58
C PHE A 357 4.18 27.79 -28.57
N ASN A 358 2.89 27.43 -28.73
CA ASN A 358 2.16 26.61 -27.76
C ASN A 358 2.81 25.25 -27.49
N TYR A 359 3.57 24.71 -28.46
CA TYR A 359 4.25 23.42 -28.43
C TYR A 359 5.41 23.38 -27.43
N ILE A 360 5.81 24.51 -26.82
CA ILE A 360 6.75 24.51 -25.70
C ILE A 360 6.21 23.73 -24.51
N ILE A 361 4.89 23.72 -24.31
CA ILE A 361 4.23 22.94 -23.29
C ILE A 361 3.87 21.57 -23.88
N PRO A 362 4.38 20.46 -23.34
CA PRO A 362 4.19 19.16 -23.93
C PRO A 362 2.80 18.58 -23.65
N VAL A 363 1.89 18.66 -24.64
CA VAL A 363 0.53 18.07 -24.54
C VAL A 363 0.57 16.59 -24.19
N SER A 364 1.45 15.83 -24.86
CA SER A 364 1.51 14.37 -24.73
C SER A 364 2.18 13.88 -23.44
N MET A 365 2.88 14.75 -22.69
CA MET A 365 3.59 14.36 -21.47
C MET A 365 2.66 13.72 -20.44
N TYR A 366 1.51 14.33 -20.17
CA TYR A 366 0.57 13.82 -19.16
C TYR A 366 0.06 12.42 -19.52
N VAL A 367 -0.30 12.18 -20.79
CA VAL A 367 -0.76 10.86 -21.22
C VAL A 367 0.36 9.83 -21.22
N THR A 368 1.58 10.22 -21.59
CA THR A 368 2.73 9.31 -21.56
C THR A 368 3.09 8.93 -20.13
N VAL A 369 3.06 9.88 -19.19
CA VAL A 369 3.23 9.61 -17.75
C VAL A 369 2.13 8.67 -17.24
N GLU A 370 0.86 8.95 -17.53
CA GLU A 370 -0.24 8.09 -17.08
C GLU A 370 -0.18 6.68 -17.66
N MET A 371 0.19 6.56 -18.94
CA MET A 371 0.36 5.26 -19.60
C MET A 371 1.55 4.50 -19.01
N GLN A 372 2.65 5.19 -18.72
CA GLN A 372 3.81 4.60 -18.06
C GLN A 372 3.46 4.05 -16.68
N LYS A 373 2.72 4.82 -15.88
CA LYS A 373 2.24 4.41 -14.55
C LYS A 373 1.31 3.22 -14.61
N PHE A 374 0.33 3.27 -15.53
CA PHE A 374 -0.63 2.20 -15.73
C PHE A 374 0.05 0.89 -16.17
N LEU A 375 0.88 0.94 -17.22
CA LEU A 375 1.60 -0.23 -17.72
C LEU A 375 2.64 -0.74 -16.70
N GLY A 376 3.31 0.17 -15.99
CA GLY A 376 4.25 -0.17 -14.93
C GLY A 376 3.60 -0.93 -13.77
N SER A 377 2.36 -0.60 -13.41
CA SER A 377 1.66 -1.31 -12.32
C SER A 377 1.60 -2.83 -12.53
N TYR A 378 1.54 -3.31 -13.78
CA TYR A 378 1.57 -4.74 -14.09
C TYR A 378 2.92 -5.39 -13.77
N PHE A 379 4.05 -4.67 -13.88
CA PHE A 379 5.36 -5.23 -13.51
C PHE A 379 5.49 -5.50 -12.01
N ILE A 380 4.78 -4.76 -11.17
CA ILE A 380 4.68 -5.06 -9.73
C ILE A 380 3.85 -6.35 -9.54
N MET A 381 2.72 -6.48 -10.25
CA MET A 381 1.84 -7.66 -10.14
C MET A 381 2.44 -8.95 -10.71
N TRP A 382 3.32 -8.83 -11.71
CA TRP A 382 3.97 -9.96 -12.37
C TRP A 382 5.27 -10.42 -11.72
N ASP A 383 5.76 -9.72 -10.69
CA ASP A 383 7.00 -10.09 -10.00
C ASP A 383 6.81 -11.39 -9.18
N ASP A 384 7.47 -12.46 -9.63
CA ASP A 384 7.35 -13.78 -9.01
C ASP A 384 8.00 -13.84 -7.61
N GLU A 385 8.94 -12.96 -7.25
CA GLU A 385 9.46 -12.92 -5.86
C GLU A 385 8.48 -12.25 -4.88
N MET A 386 7.40 -11.65 -5.38
CA MET A 386 6.30 -11.11 -4.59
C MET A 386 5.07 -12.03 -4.59
N PHE A 387 5.26 -13.28 -4.98
CA PHE A 387 4.29 -14.36 -4.81
C PHE A 387 4.53 -15.10 -3.50
N ASP A 388 3.47 -15.38 -2.77
CA ASP A 388 3.52 -16.20 -1.57
C ASP A 388 2.93 -17.58 -1.86
N GLU A 389 3.73 -18.63 -1.64
CA GLU A 389 3.34 -20.02 -1.91
C GLU A 389 2.29 -20.54 -0.91
N GLU A 390 2.28 -20.03 0.33
CA GLU A 390 1.35 -20.46 1.39
C GLU A 390 -0.08 -19.96 1.11
N LEU A 391 -0.21 -18.68 0.74
CA LEU A 391 -1.49 -18.05 0.41
C LEU A 391 -1.93 -18.30 -1.03
N GLY A 392 -0.99 -18.60 -1.94
CA GLY A 392 -1.27 -18.74 -3.37
C GLY A 392 -1.65 -17.42 -4.06
N GLU A 393 -1.26 -16.28 -3.47
CA GLU A 393 -1.60 -14.93 -3.95
C GLU A 393 -0.36 -14.11 -4.31
N ARG A 394 -0.54 -13.16 -5.24
CA ARG A 394 0.49 -12.21 -5.71
C ARG A 394 0.21 -10.81 -5.16
N ALA A 395 1.22 -9.94 -5.20
CA ALA A 395 1.00 -8.51 -4.97
C ALA A 395 -0.05 -7.92 -5.93
N VAL A 396 -0.91 -7.05 -5.40
CA VAL A 396 -1.98 -6.38 -6.16
C VAL A 396 -1.80 -4.87 -6.06
N VAL A 397 -1.96 -4.18 -7.19
CA VAL A 397 -1.92 -2.71 -7.24
C VAL A 397 -3.35 -2.19 -7.36
N ASN A 398 -3.86 -1.53 -6.32
CA ASN A 398 -5.19 -0.92 -6.32
C ASN A 398 -5.17 0.50 -6.90
N THR A 399 -4.04 1.21 -6.78
CA THR A 399 -3.85 2.58 -7.27
C THR A 399 -2.63 2.63 -8.18
N SER A 400 -2.81 2.89 -9.48
CA SER A 400 -1.71 2.95 -10.45
C SER A 400 -0.93 4.27 -10.43
N ASP A 401 -1.49 5.33 -9.83
CA ASP A 401 -0.97 6.70 -9.96
C ASP A 401 0.24 7.03 -9.05
N LEU A 402 0.63 6.12 -8.14
CA LEU A 402 1.58 6.38 -7.04
C LEU A 402 2.90 5.59 -7.12
N ASN A 403 3.17 4.89 -8.23
CA ASN A 403 4.31 3.97 -8.32
C ASN A 403 5.66 4.64 -8.04
N GLU A 404 5.84 5.90 -8.45
CA GLU A 404 7.05 6.66 -8.21
C GLU A 404 7.19 7.16 -6.76
N GLU A 405 6.08 7.26 -6.03
CA GLU A 405 6.06 7.75 -4.65
C GLU A 405 6.72 6.74 -3.71
N LEU A 406 6.71 5.44 -4.07
CA LEU A 406 7.43 4.36 -3.38
C LEU A 406 8.95 4.63 -3.32
N GLY A 407 9.50 5.36 -4.29
CA GLY A 407 10.92 5.76 -4.31
C GLY A 407 11.25 6.99 -3.48
N GLN A 408 10.27 7.60 -2.80
CA GLN A 408 10.43 8.86 -2.07
C GLN A 408 10.06 8.76 -0.59
N VAL A 409 9.72 7.57 -0.09
CA VAL A 409 9.28 7.33 1.28
C VAL A 409 10.40 7.64 2.28
N GLU A 410 10.11 8.47 3.27
CA GLU A 410 11.04 8.82 4.36
C GLU A 410 10.60 8.23 5.71
N TYR A 411 9.29 8.14 5.96
CA TYR A 411 8.72 7.56 7.17
C TYR A 411 7.85 6.36 6.83
N VAL A 412 8.06 5.25 7.54
CA VAL A 412 7.27 4.02 7.44
C VAL A 412 6.55 3.81 8.77
N PHE A 413 5.24 3.98 8.78
CA PHE A 413 4.37 3.64 9.90
C PHE A 413 3.90 2.20 9.73
N THR A 414 4.26 1.32 10.65
CA THR A 414 3.88 -0.10 10.63
C THR A 414 3.03 -0.43 11.84
N ASP A 415 2.02 -1.29 11.65
CA ASP A 415 1.40 -1.97 12.77
C ASP A 415 2.30 -3.11 13.29
N LYS A 416 2.06 -3.57 14.53
CA LYS A 416 2.79 -4.67 15.15
C LYS A 416 2.13 -6.02 14.86
N THR A 417 0.84 -6.14 15.16
CA THR A 417 0.11 -7.41 15.15
C THR A 417 -0.34 -7.70 13.73
N GLY A 418 -0.14 -8.93 13.24
CA GLY A 418 -0.53 -9.32 11.88
C GLY A 418 0.31 -8.70 10.75
N THR A 419 1.09 -7.66 11.06
CA THR A 419 2.05 -7.01 10.14
C THR A 419 3.50 -7.41 10.42
N LEU A 420 4.04 -7.13 11.61
CA LEU A 420 5.39 -7.58 11.99
C LEU A 420 5.38 -9.01 12.52
N THR A 421 4.27 -9.42 13.12
CA THR A 421 4.05 -10.79 13.60
C THR A 421 3.10 -11.55 12.68
N GLU A 422 3.15 -12.88 12.74
CA GLU A 422 2.27 -13.77 11.96
C GLU A 422 0.91 -13.99 12.65
N ASN A 423 0.72 -13.44 13.86
CA ASN A 423 -0.43 -13.67 14.74
C ASN A 423 -0.71 -15.16 14.95
N ASN A 424 0.36 -15.96 14.96
CA ASN A 424 0.35 -17.36 15.28
C ASN A 424 0.98 -17.53 16.67
N MET A 425 0.13 -17.78 17.65
CA MET A 425 0.53 -17.86 19.06
C MET A 425 1.08 -19.25 19.37
N GLU A 426 2.26 -19.32 19.96
CA GLU A 426 2.83 -20.58 20.41
C GLU A 426 3.13 -20.54 21.90
N PHE A 427 2.73 -21.61 22.60
CA PHE A 427 3.08 -21.78 24.00
C PHE A 427 4.54 -22.22 24.14
N ILE A 428 5.37 -21.37 24.75
CA ILE A 428 6.81 -21.59 24.89
C ILE A 428 7.17 -22.17 26.24
N GLU A 429 6.66 -21.58 27.32
CA GLU A 429 6.97 -22.04 28.67
C GLU A 429 5.89 -21.64 29.68
N CYS A 430 5.92 -22.27 30.86
CA CYS A 430 5.18 -21.81 32.03
C CYS A 430 6.01 -21.89 33.30
N CYS A 431 5.68 -21.05 34.28
CA CYS A 431 6.23 -21.06 35.61
C CYS A 431 5.16 -21.46 36.62
N VAL A 432 5.32 -22.58 37.32
CA VAL A 432 4.37 -23.10 38.30
C VAL A 432 5.03 -23.16 39.67
N ASP A 433 4.46 -22.45 40.64
CA ASP A 433 5.01 -22.32 42.00
C ASP A 433 6.53 -22.03 42.05
N GLY A 434 7.02 -21.20 41.12
CA GLY A 434 8.43 -20.80 40.99
C GLY A 434 9.29 -21.70 40.08
N HIS A 435 8.80 -22.85 39.63
CA HIS A 435 9.52 -23.78 38.74
C HIS A 435 9.15 -23.55 37.28
N VAL A 436 10.12 -23.55 36.37
CA VAL A 436 9.91 -23.33 34.93
C VAL A 436 9.79 -24.65 34.18
N TYR A 437 8.79 -24.75 33.31
CA TYR A 437 8.52 -25.89 32.45
C TYR A 437 8.51 -25.43 30.99
N VAL A 438 9.30 -26.10 30.15
CA VAL A 438 9.40 -25.86 28.72
C VAL A 438 8.94 -27.14 27.99
N PRO A 439 7.93 -27.11 27.10
CA PRO A 439 7.43 -28.29 26.40
C PRO A 439 8.45 -28.90 25.42
N ASP A 440 9.25 -28.06 24.76
CA ASP A 440 10.20 -28.45 23.71
C ASP A 440 11.61 -27.93 24.05
N ALA A 441 12.53 -28.81 24.42
CA ALA A 441 13.94 -28.43 24.60
C ALA A 441 14.66 -28.40 23.24
N ILE A 442 14.99 -27.21 22.74
CA ILE A 442 15.83 -27.03 21.56
C ILE A 442 17.29 -27.04 21.98
N CYS A 443 17.96 -28.18 21.84
CA CYS A 443 19.42 -28.27 21.94
C CYS A 443 20.00 -28.40 20.52
N ASN A 444 20.86 -27.46 20.10
CA ASN A 444 21.58 -27.48 18.82
C ASN A 444 20.67 -27.66 17.57
N GLY A 445 19.50 -27.01 17.54
CA GLY A 445 18.62 -27.01 16.37
C GLY A 445 17.91 -28.34 16.09
N GLN A 446 17.91 -29.29 17.03
CA GLN A 446 17.09 -30.49 17.00
C GLN A 446 16.07 -30.47 18.14
N VAL A 447 14.79 -30.66 17.81
CA VAL A 447 13.70 -30.80 18.78
C VAL A 447 13.82 -32.20 19.39
N MET A 448 14.24 -32.29 20.66
CA MET A 448 14.24 -33.54 21.40
C MET A 448 12.89 -33.69 22.12
N PRO A 449 12.11 -34.75 21.84
CA PRO A 449 10.89 -35.00 22.58
C PRO A 449 11.26 -35.51 23.97
N GLY A 450 10.93 -34.72 25.01
CA GLY A 450 11.05 -35.14 26.40
C GLY A 450 12.47 -35.08 26.96
N ALA A 451 12.91 -33.88 27.33
CA ALA A 451 13.83 -33.72 28.43
C ALA A 451 13.38 -32.49 29.22
N THR A 452 12.89 -32.71 30.43
CA THR A 452 12.82 -31.69 31.48
C THR A 452 14.24 -31.15 31.69
N SER A 453 14.64 -30.13 30.93
CA SER A 453 15.77 -29.30 31.31
C SER A 453 15.30 -28.41 32.45
N MET A 454 15.34 -28.98 33.66
CA MET A 454 15.25 -28.22 34.90
C MET A 454 16.43 -27.25 34.93
N ASP A 455 16.19 -25.96 34.74
CA ASP A 455 17.15 -24.96 35.20
C ASP A 455 17.24 -25.11 36.72
N MET A 456 18.40 -25.57 37.18
CA MET A 456 18.69 -25.88 38.57
C MET A 456 18.53 -24.65 39.47
N ILE A 457 17.40 -24.57 40.18
CA ILE A 457 17.34 -24.11 41.58
C ILE A 457 16.42 -25.06 42.35
N ASP A 458 17.07 -26.01 43.05
CA ASP A 458 16.63 -26.85 44.16
C ASP A 458 15.39 -27.78 44.03
N THR A 459 15.67 -29.09 44.21
CA THR A 459 14.78 -30.20 44.59
C THR A 459 13.67 -30.68 43.64
N SER A 460 13.62 -32.00 43.45
CA SER A 460 12.47 -32.75 42.94
C SER A 460 11.19 -32.31 43.66
N PRO A 461 10.08 -32.04 42.96
CA PRO A 461 8.85 -31.60 43.61
C PRO A 461 8.39 -32.66 44.62
N GLY A 462 8.24 -32.27 45.89
CA GLY A 462 7.59 -33.12 46.89
C GLY A 462 6.14 -33.42 46.50
N PRO A 463 5.46 -34.38 47.17
CA PRO A 463 4.09 -34.79 46.80
C PRO A 463 3.09 -33.62 46.72
N GLY A 464 3.20 -32.60 47.59
CA GLY A 464 2.35 -31.41 47.55
C GLY A 464 2.66 -30.41 46.42
N ALA A 465 3.87 -30.43 45.84
CA ALA A 465 4.21 -29.62 44.67
C ALA A 465 3.64 -30.24 43.38
N ARG A 466 3.50 -31.57 43.34
CA ARG A 466 2.89 -32.31 42.23
C ARG A 466 1.38 -32.04 42.12
N GLU A 467 0.69 -31.93 43.24
CA GLU A 467 -0.73 -31.56 43.27
C GLU A 467 -0.97 -30.13 42.73
N HIS A 468 -0.12 -29.16 43.09
CA HIS A 468 -0.21 -27.78 42.57
C HIS A 468 0.12 -27.71 41.07
N GLU A 469 1.07 -28.52 40.60
CA GLU A 469 1.39 -28.66 39.17
C GLU A 469 0.18 -29.16 38.37
N GLU A 470 -0.42 -30.27 38.79
CA GLU A 470 -1.60 -30.82 38.12
C GLU A 470 -2.79 -29.86 38.16
N LEU A 471 -2.98 -29.16 39.28
CA LEU A 471 -4.03 -28.16 39.42
C LEU A 471 -3.84 -26.98 38.45
N PHE A 472 -2.60 -26.56 38.21
CA PHE A 472 -2.28 -25.54 37.21
C PHE A 472 -2.61 -25.99 35.79
N PHE A 473 -2.25 -27.22 35.42
CA PHE A 473 -2.60 -27.76 34.09
C PHE A 473 -4.11 -27.94 33.91
N ARG A 474 -4.81 -28.41 34.96
CA ARG A 474 -6.28 -28.46 34.98
C ARG A 474 -6.89 -27.06 34.80
N ALA A 475 -6.35 -26.05 35.50
CA ALA A 475 -6.83 -24.67 35.40
C ALA A 475 -6.73 -24.14 33.94
N LEU A 476 -5.63 -24.42 33.24
CA LEU A 476 -5.45 -24.02 31.84
C LEU A 476 -6.38 -24.76 30.87
N CYS A 477 -6.65 -26.05 31.11
CA CYS A 477 -7.59 -26.86 30.33
C CYS A 477 -9.08 -26.62 30.67
N LEU A 478 -9.39 -25.85 31.72
CA LEU A 478 -10.77 -25.58 32.16
C LEU A 478 -11.17 -24.12 31.97
N CYS A 479 -10.25 -23.19 32.22
CA CYS A 479 -10.53 -21.76 32.17
C CYS A 479 -10.37 -21.22 30.74
N HIS A 480 -11.23 -21.62 29.80
CA HIS A 480 -11.21 -21.14 28.41
C HIS A 480 -12.58 -21.26 27.73
N THR A 481 -12.75 -20.64 26.56
CA THR A 481 -13.94 -20.84 25.69
C THR A 481 -13.66 -21.73 24.48
N VAL A 482 -12.49 -22.40 24.44
CA VAL A 482 -12.09 -23.30 23.36
C VAL A 482 -13.11 -24.41 23.15
N GLN A 483 -13.49 -24.59 21.88
CA GLN A 483 -14.32 -25.68 21.39
C GLN A 483 -13.47 -26.66 20.59
N VAL A 484 -13.87 -27.93 20.65
CA VAL A 484 -13.20 -29.00 19.91
C VAL A 484 -14.10 -29.37 18.74
N LYS A 485 -13.57 -29.28 17.53
CA LYS A 485 -14.25 -29.77 16.34
C LYS A 485 -13.62 -31.10 15.96
N GLU A 486 -14.44 -32.14 15.97
CA GLU A 486 -14.07 -33.47 15.51
C GLU A 486 -14.12 -33.46 13.98
N GLU A 487 -13.02 -33.81 13.32
CA GLU A 487 -13.00 -33.99 11.88
C GLU A 487 -13.64 -35.34 11.56
N GLU A 488 -14.81 -35.34 10.90
CA GLU A 488 -15.33 -36.54 10.25
C GLU A 488 -14.39 -36.86 9.09
N THR A 489 -13.40 -37.73 9.32
CA THR A 489 -12.56 -38.24 8.25
C THR A 489 -13.45 -39.01 7.26
N VAL A 490 -13.77 -38.38 6.13
CA VAL A 490 -14.37 -39.04 4.98
C VAL A 490 -13.39 -40.12 4.49
N ASP A 491 -13.92 -41.33 4.32
CA ASP A 491 -13.26 -42.54 3.84
C ASP A 491 -12.11 -42.32 2.83
N GLY A 492 -10.95 -42.94 3.09
CA GLY A 492 -10.03 -43.31 2.00
C GLY A 492 -8.53 -43.23 2.28
N ILE A 493 -7.96 -44.35 2.75
CA ILE A 493 -6.60 -44.84 2.46
C ILE A 493 -5.43 -43.97 2.97
N LYS A 494 -4.91 -44.36 4.16
CA LYS A 494 -3.47 -44.64 4.37
C LYS A 494 -3.30 -45.43 5.68
N GLN A 495 -3.28 -46.75 5.55
CA GLN A 495 -2.70 -47.64 6.57
C GLN A 495 -1.20 -47.36 6.66
N GLY A 496 -0.74 -47.01 7.86
CA GLY A 496 0.66 -46.77 8.16
C GLY A 496 0.89 -46.38 9.62
N ILE A 497 0.68 -47.33 10.53
CA ILE A 497 1.34 -47.45 11.84
C ILE A 497 1.53 -46.13 12.63
N HIS A 498 0.43 -45.47 13.00
CA HIS A 498 0.29 -44.79 14.29
C HIS A 498 -1.20 -44.86 14.66
N GLN A 499 -1.51 -45.30 15.88
CA GLN A 499 -2.87 -45.60 16.34
C GLN A 499 -3.82 -44.42 16.15
N GLY A 500 -5.06 -44.72 15.77
CA GLY A 500 -6.13 -43.74 15.48
C GLY A 500 -6.45 -42.80 16.63
N LYS A 501 -5.75 -41.67 16.70
CA LYS A 501 -6.24 -40.44 17.32
C LYS A 501 -6.83 -39.58 16.22
N SER A 502 -8.14 -39.40 16.23
CA SER A 502 -8.82 -38.35 15.45
C SER A 502 -8.07 -37.03 15.68
N THR A 503 -7.64 -36.37 14.60
CA THR A 503 -7.01 -35.05 14.69
C THR A 503 -8.09 -34.04 15.07
N SER A 504 -8.33 -33.88 16.37
CA SER A 504 -9.19 -32.81 16.89
C SER A 504 -8.48 -31.47 16.75
N PHE A 505 -9.19 -30.48 16.19
CA PHE A 505 -8.69 -29.11 16.12
C PHE A 505 -9.44 -28.22 17.10
N TYR A 506 -8.68 -27.34 17.76
CA TYR A 506 -9.17 -26.40 18.73
C TYR A 506 -9.58 -25.09 18.05
N ILE A 507 -10.73 -24.57 18.46
CA ILE A 507 -11.28 -23.31 17.93
C ILE A 507 -11.64 -22.43 19.12
N SER A 508 -11.16 -21.20 19.15
CA SER A 508 -11.57 -20.21 20.15
C SER A 508 -11.69 -18.82 19.53
N SER A 509 -12.33 -17.92 20.26
CA SER A 509 -12.35 -16.48 19.98
C SER A 509 -10.99 -15.82 20.23
N SER A 510 -10.06 -16.47 20.95
CA SER A 510 -8.71 -15.94 21.16
C SER A 510 -7.65 -16.99 20.81
N PRO A 511 -6.65 -16.64 19.95
CA PRO A 511 -5.56 -17.55 19.60
C PRO A 511 -4.66 -17.87 20.79
N ASP A 512 -4.57 -16.96 21.78
CA ASP A 512 -3.83 -17.20 23.02
C ASP A 512 -4.39 -18.44 23.75
N GLU A 513 -5.72 -18.63 23.77
CA GLU A 513 -6.33 -19.79 24.41
C GLU A 513 -6.06 -21.09 23.68
N VAL A 514 -6.08 -21.05 22.34
CA VAL A 514 -5.75 -22.20 21.51
C VAL A 514 -4.32 -22.63 21.79
N ALA A 515 -3.38 -21.68 21.79
CA ALA A 515 -1.97 -21.94 22.10
C ALA A 515 -1.79 -22.55 23.49
N LEU A 516 -2.51 -22.04 24.50
CA LEU A 516 -2.47 -22.59 25.86
C LEU A 516 -2.95 -24.05 25.91
N VAL A 517 -4.11 -24.36 25.31
CA VAL A 517 -4.68 -25.72 25.32
C VAL A 517 -3.81 -26.68 24.50
N GLU A 518 -3.27 -26.25 23.37
CA GLU A 518 -2.30 -27.02 22.59
C GLU A 518 -1.00 -27.25 23.36
N GLY A 519 -0.51 -26.24 24.09
CA GLY A 519 0.64 -26.36 24.98
C GLY A 519 0.40 -27.40 26.08
N MET A 520 -0.78 -27.40 26.70
CA MET A 520 -1.13 -28.40 27.72
C MET A 520 -1.22 -29.81 27.15
N LYS A 521 -1.72 -29.95 25.92
CA LYS A 521 -1.73 -31.23 25.19
C LYS A 521 -0.31 -31.77 24.99
N ARG A 522 0.68 -30.91 24.76
CA ARG A 522 2.12 -31.31 24.70
C ARG A 522 2.66 -31.74 26.06
N LEU A 523 2.17 -31.14 27.17
CA LEU A 523 2.55 -31.48 28.54
C LEU A 523 1.77 -32.66 29.16
N GLY A 524 0.93 -33.33 28.37
CA GLY A 524 0.20 -34.54 28.75
C GLY A 524 -1.21 -34.34 29.29
N PHE A 525 -1.78 -33.13 29.22
CA PHE A 525 -3.18 -32.85 29.57
C PHE A 525 -3.96 -32.43 28.32
N THR A 526 -4.94 -33.24 27.89
CA THR A 526 -5.69 -32.96 26.65
C THR A 526 -7.13 -32.60 26.96
N TYR A 527 -7.56 -31.39 26.60
CA TYR A 527 -8.98 -31.05 26.61
C TYR A 527 -9.71 -31.78 25.47
N LEU A 528 -10.80 -32.48 25.79
CA LEU A 528 -11.54 -33.32 24.84
C LEU A 528 -12.77 -32.62 24.27
N ARG A 529 -13.69 -32.16 25.14
CA ARG A 529 -14.95 -31.48 24.73
C ARG A 529 -15.74 -30.95 25.94
N LEU A 530 -16.73 -30.12 25.64
CA LEU A 530 -17.82 -29.72 26.54
C LEU A 530 -19.10 -30.45 26.11
N LYS A 531 -19.66 -31.32 26.95
CA LYS A 531 -20.89 -32.07 26.69
C LYS A 531 -21.82 -32.00 27.89
N ASP A 532 -23.09 -31.63 27.67
CA ASP A 532 -24.12 -31.57 28.73
C ASP A 532 -23.68 -30.77 29.97
N SER A 533 -23.06 -29.60 29.74
CA SER A 533 -22.43 -28.75 30.78
C SER A 533 -21.29 -29.42 31.57
N HIS A 534 -20.69 -30.49 31.05
CA HIS A 534 -19.51 -31.14 31.62
C HIS A 534 -18.32 -31.01 30.67
N MET A 535 -17.20 -30.51 31.18
CA MET A 535 -15.90 -30.46 30.51
C MET A 535 -15.17 -31.78 30.76
N GLU A 536 -14.77 -32.45 29.67
CA GLU A 536 -13.98 -33.70 29.71
C GLU A 536 -12.51 -33.39 29.40
N ILE A 537 -11.61 -33.80 30.29
CA ILE A 537 -10.15 -33.67 30.15
C ILE A 537 -9.52 -35.06 30.24
N LEU A 538 -8.50 -35.32 29.44
CA LEU A 538 -7.63 -36.49 29.55
C LEU A 538 -6.38 -36.10 30.37
N ASN A 539 -6.15 -36.75 31.50
CA ASN A 539 -4.98 -36.51 32.34
C ASN A 539 -3.73 -37.29 31.82
N ARG A 540 -2.59 -37.13 32.50
CA ARG A 540 -1.31 -37.81 32.14
C ARG A 540 -1.37 -39.33 32.21
N GLU A 541 -2.34 -39.88 32.93
CA GLU A 541 -2.55 -41.32 33.10
C GLU A 541 -3.56 -41.88 32.07
N ASP A 542 -3.93 -41.08 31.07
CA ASP A 542 -4.97 -41.38 30.07
C ASP A 542 -6.37 -41.65 30.68
N GLU A 543 -6.65 -41.11 31.86
CA GLU A 543 -7.97 -41.15 32.49
C GLU A 543 -8.80 -39.90 32.14
N ILE A 544 -10.10 -40.10 31.92
CA ILE A 544 -11.04 -39.01 31.60
C ILE A 544 -11.59 -38.41 32.90
N GLU A 545 -11.19 -37.19 33.19
CA GLU A 545 -11.72 -36.37 34.27
C GLU A 545 -12.92 -35.55 33.77
N ARG A 546 -13.98 -35.48 34.59
CA ARG A 546 -15.21 -34.74 34.28
C ARG A 546 -15.43 -33.62 35.29
N PHE A 547 -15.54 -32.39 34.78
CA PHE A 547 -15.85 -31.21 35.56
C PHE A 547 -17.17 -30.61 35.10
N GLN A 548 -18.12 -30.41 36.01
CA GLN A 548 -19.36 -29.70 35.69
C GLN A 548 -19.07 -28.20 35.61
N LEU A 549 -19.29 -27.61 34.44
CA LEU A 549 -19.21 -26.17 34.20
C LEU A 549 -20.45 -25.49 34.79
N LEU A 550 -20.26 -24.58 35.74
CA LEU A 550 -21.36 -23.89 36.42
C LEU A 550 -21.58 -22.49 35.86
N GLU A 551 -20.54 -21.67 35.83
CA GLU A 551 -20.59 -20.29 35.33
C GLU A 551 -19.29 -19.90 34.64
N VAL A 552 -19.41 -19.07 33.61
CA VAL A 552 -18.27 -18.48 32.89
C VAL A 552 -18.36 -16.96 33.04
N LEU A 553 -17.36 -16.37 33.68
CA LEU A 553 -17.18 -14.93 33.75
C LEU A 553 -16.32 -14.51 32.55
N THR A 554 -16.99 -14.10 31.48
CA THR A 554 -16.39 -13.81 30.18
C THR A 554 -15.27 -12.77 30.24
N PHE A 555 -14.28 -12.90 29.36
CA PHE A 555 -13.20 -11.91 29.28
C PHE A 555 -13.75 -10.51 28.97
N ASP A 556 -13.24 -9.52 29.69
CA ASP A 556 -13.52 -8.11 29.44
C ASP A 556 -12.18 -7.36 29.29
N SER A 557 -12.07 -6.53 28.25
CA SER A 557 -10.89 -5.71 27.94
C SER A 557 -10.53 -4.70 29.04
N VAL A 558 -11.51 -4.22 29.80
CA VAL A 558 -11.29 -3.32 30.95
C VAL A 558 -10.73 -4.11 32.13
N ARG A 559 -11.35 -5.27 32.41
CA ARG A 559 -11.01 -6.18 33.52
C ARG A 559 -9.70 -6.97 33.30
N ARG A 560 -9.39 -7.27 32.04
CA ARG A 560 -8.23 -8.01 31.51
C ARG A 560 -8.01 -9.41 32.10
N ARG A 561 -9.10 -10.11 32.39
CA ARG A 561 -9.09 -11.47 32.93
C ARG A 561 -10.41 -12.19 32.63
N MET A 562 -10.36 -13.51 32.68
CA MET A 562 -11.47 -14.43 32.51
C MET A 562 -11.48 -15.42 33.67
N SER A 563 -12.67 -15.80 34.12
CA SER A 563 -12.80 -16.81 35.16
C SER A 563 -13.88 -17.84 34.84
N VAL A 564 -13.71 -19.04 35.38
CA VAL A 564 -14.64 -20.15 35.22
C VAL A 564 -14.88 -20.79 36.59
N ILE A 565 -16.15 -21.04 36.92
CA ILE A 565 -16.54 -21.78 38.11
C ILE A 565 -16.91 -23.19 37.68
N VAL A 566 -16.21 -24.18 38.26
CA VAL A 566 -16.43 -25.60 37.98
C VAL A 566 -16.66 -26.38 39.26
N ARG A 567 -17.41 -27.48 39.15
CA ARG A 567 -17.52 -28.51 40.17
C ARG A 567 -16.80 -29.78 39.72
N SER A 568 -15.87 -30.23 40.54
CA SER A 568 -15.14 -31.50 40.35
C SER A 568 -16.06 -32.71 40.53
N SER A 569 -15.67 -33.86 39.98
CA SER A 569 -16.30 -35.16 40.25
C SER A 569 -16.27 -35.54 41.74
N THR A 570 -15.31 -35.00 42.50
CA THR A 570 -15.19 -35.14 43.96
C THR A 570 -16.18 -34.26 44.74
N GLY A 571 -16.90 -33.36 44.07
CA GLY A 571 -17.86 -32.43 44.66
C GLY A 571 -17.29 -31.06 45.06
N GLU A 572 -15.97 -30.87 44.95
CA GLU A 572 -15.30 -29.61 45.24
C GLU A 572 -15.61 -28.53 44.19
N LEU A 573 -15.73 -27.27 44.65
CA LEU A 573 -16.01 -26.12 43.80
C LEU A 573 -14.75 -25.27 43.64
N TYR A 574 -14.37 -25.03 42.40
CA TYR A 574 -13.18 -24.25 42.05
C TYR A 574 -13.57 -23.05 41.19
N LEU A 575 -13.09 -21.87 41.57
CA LEU A 575 -13.03 -20.69 40.71
C LEU A 575 -11.61 -20.63 40.12
N PHE A 576 -11.47 -20.89 38.83
CA PHE A 576 -10.22 -20.66 38.10
C PHE A 576 -10.26 -19.29 37.43
N CYS A 577 -9.17 -18.54 37.54
CA CYS A 577 -9.03 -17.21 36.95
C CYS A 577 -7.70 -17.12 36.20
N LYS A 578 -7.76 -16.69 34.94
CA LYS A 578 -6.57 -16.36 34.14
C LYS A 578 -6.65 -14.93 33.64
N GLY A 579 -5.52 -14.23 33.64
CA GLY A 579 -5.49 -12.85 33.15
C GLY A 579 -4.12 -12.21 33.18
N ALA A 580 -4.10 -10.90 32.90
CA ALA A 580 -2.88 -10.11 32.97
C ALA A 580 -2.31 -10.09 34.40
N ASP A 581 -0.99 -10.14 34.48
CA ASP A 581 -0.16 -9.88 35.66
C ASP A 581 -0.68 -8.75 36.57
N SER A 582 -0.89 -7.56 35.97
CA SER A 582 -1.39 -6.36 36.64
C SER A 582 -2.83 -6.47 37.16
N SER A 583 -3.64 -7.39 36.64
CA SER A 583 -5.02 -7.62 37.07
C SER A 583 -5.11 -8.71 38.14
N ILE A 584 -4.27 -9.74 38.06
CA ILE A 584 -4.28 -10.89 38.96
C ILE A 584 -3.51 -10.58 40.25
N PHE A 585 -2.28 -10.06 40.18
CA PHE A 585 -1.45 -9.85 41.38
C PHE A 585 -2.14 -9.03 42.50
N PRO A 586 -2.90 -7.96 42.23
CA PRO A 586 -3.60 -7.21 43.29
C PRO A 586 -4.71 -8.00 44.01
N ARG A 587 -5.14 -9.13 43.46
CA ARG A 587 -6.24 -9.97 43.97
C ARG A 587 -5.75 -11.25 44.63
N VAL A 588 -4.43 -11.49 44.62
CA VAL A 588 -3.81 -12.68 45.20
C VAL A 588 -3.53 -12.47 46.68
N VAL A 589 -3.93 -13.44 47.52
CA VAL A 589 -3.65 -13.47 48.97
C VAL A 589 -2.60 -14.50 49.37
N SER A 590 -2.35 -15.51 48.54
CA SER A 590 -1.44 -16.63 48.83
C SER A 590 -0.73 -17.14 47.57
N GLY A 591 0.46 -17.72 47.73
CA GLY A 591 1.32 -18.26 46.66
C GLY A 591 2.70 -17.58 46.59
N LYS A 592 3.63 -18.12 45.79
CA LYS A 592 4.98 -17.56 45.61
C LYS A 592 4.99 -16.36 44.64
N VAL A 593 4.32 -15.28 45.02
CA VAL A 593 4.11 -14.10 44.18
C VAL A 593 5.43 -13.50 43.69
N ASP A 594 6.43 -13.32 44.56
CA ASP A 594 7.68 -12.65 44.20
C ASP A 594 8.49 -13.42 43.15
N GLN A 595 8.56 -14.76 43.26
CA GLN A 595 9.28 -15.60 42.31
C GLN A 595 8.60 -15.64 40.94
N VAL A 596 7.28 -15.84 40.93
CA VAL A 596 6.49 -15.84 39.69
C VAL A 596 6.52 -14.46 39.04
N LYS A 597 6.45 -13.38 39.83
CA LYS A 597 6.55 -12.01 39.32
C LYS A 597 7.91 -11.73 38.67
N ALA A 598 9.01 -12.13 39.29
CA ALA A 598 10.34 -11.99 38.69
C ALA A 598 10.46 -12.75 37.36
N ARG A 599 9.87 -13.95 37.26
CA ARG A 599 9.82 -14.71 36.00
C ARG A 599 8.93 -14.05 34.95
N VAL A 600 7.75 -13.54 35.33
CA VAL A 600 6.85 -12.80 34.43
C VAL A 600 7.55 -11.56 33.85
N GLU A 601 8.29 -10.82 34.68
CA GLU A 601 9.07 -9.66 34.23
C GLU A 601 10.18 -10.08 33.25
N HIS A 602 10.89 -11.17 33.53
CA HIS A 602 11.90 -11.73 32.61
C HIS A 602 11.29 -12.13 31.26
N ASN A 603 10.20 -12.89 31.27
CA ASN A 603 9.55 -13.37 30.05
C ASN A 603 8.95 -12.21 29.23
N ALA A 604 8.48 -11.15 29.91
CA ALA A 604 8.03 -9.93 29.24
C ALA A 604 9.19 -9.20 28.53
N VAL A 605 10.40 -9.20 29.12
CA VAL A 605 11.61 -8.63 28.49
C VAL A 605 12.03 -9.44 27.25
N GLU A 606 11.85 -10.76 27.28
CA GLU A 606 12.08 -11.63 26.11
C GLU A 606 11.00 -11.49 25.02
N GLY A 607 9.90 -10.79 25.32
CA GLY A 607 8.80 -10.51 24.38
C GLY A 607 7.71 -11.57 24.34
N LEU A 608 7.70 -12.45 25.33
CA LEU A 608 6.63 -13.41 25.53
C LEU A 608 5.42 -12.71 26.16
N ARG A 609 4.23 -13.03 25.67
CA ARG A 609 2.97 -12.64 26.30
C ARG A 609 2.77 -13.46 27.55
N THR A 610 2.63 -12.80 28.69
CA THR A 610 2.48 -13.46 29.99
C THR A 610 1.04 -13.42 30.49
N LEU A 611 0.56 -14.55 31.00
CA LEU A 611 -0.74 -14.66 31.67
C LEU A 611 -0.55 -15.33 33.02
N CYS A 612 -1.05 -14.70 34.09
CA CYS A 612 -1.07 -15.30 35.42
C CYS A 612 -2.32 -16.16 35.58
N VAL A 613 -2.16 -17.30 36.25
CA VAL A 613 -3.24 -18.24 36.55
C VAL A 613 -3.34 -18.38 38.06
N ALA A 614 -4.54 -18.18 38.56
CA ALA A 614 -4.87 -18.27 39.97
C ALA A 614 -6.17 -19.03 40.16
N TYR A 615 -6.40 -19.55 41.36
CA TYR A 615 -7.62 -20.26 41.69
C TYR A 615 -8.11 -19.88 43.09
N ARG A 616 -9.39 -20.15 43.37
CA ARG A 616 -9.99 -20.03 44.69
C ARG A 616 -10.94 -21.21 44.93
N PRO A 617 -10.75 -22.00 46.00
CA PRO A 617 -11.76 -22.97 46.41
C PRO A 617 -12.97 -22.23 47.00
N LEU A 618 -14.18 -22.64 46.62
CA LEU A 618 -15.44 -22.03 47.09
C LEU A 618 -16.20 -22.99 48.01
N SER A 619 -16.71 -22.49 49.14
CA SER A 619 -17.70 -23.24 49.93
C SER A 619 -19.06 -23.24 49.21
N PRO A 620 -19.93 -24.23 49.47
CA PRO A 620 -21.29 -24.23 48.93
C PRO A 620 -22.09 -22.96 49.31
N GLU A 621 -21.89 -22.40 50.52
CA GLU A 621 -22.57 -21.15 50.90
C GLU A 621 -22.04 -19.95 50.10
N GLN A 622 -20.72 -19.86 49.90
CA GLN A 622 -20.10 -18.81 49.10
C GLN A 622 -20.59 -18.88 47.64
N TYR A 623 -20.70 -20.08 47.07
CA TYR A 623 -21.23 -20.25 45.72
C TYR A 623 -22.69 -19.78 45.61
N GLN A 624 -23.52 -20.06 46.63
CA GLN A 624 -24.90 -19.57 46.67
C GLN A 624 -24.98 -18.03 46.64
N GLU A 625 -24.10 -17.36 47.39
CA GLU A 625 -23.99 -15.89 47.41
C GLU A 625 -23.54 -15.34 46.05
N VAL A 626 -22.55 -15.99 45.42
CA VAL A 626 -22.10 -15.68 44.06
C VAL A 626 -23.25 -15.79 43.05
N CYS A 627 -24.05 -16.86 43.11
CA CYS A 627 -25.22 -17.01 42.25
C CYS A 627 -26.25 -15.90 42.43
N LEU A 628 -26.51 -15.46 43.67
CA LEU A 628 -27.45 -14.37 43.96
C LEU A 628 -26.95 -13.04 43.38
N LEU A 629 -25.66 -12.72 43.57
CA LEU A 629 -25.02 -11.52 43.01
C LEU A 629 -25.07 -11.52 41.48
N LEU A 630 -24.67 -12.63 40.85
CA LEU A 630 -24.67 -12.77 39.40
C LEU A 630 -26.07 -12.67 38.80
N ASN A 631 -27.06 -13.37 39.38
CA ASN A 631 -28.43 -13.30 38.88
C ASN A 631 -29.02 -11.90 39.05
N GLY A 632 -28.75 -11.22 40.17
CA GLY A 632 -29.18 -9.83 40.39
C GLY A 632 -28.58 -8.86 39.36
N ALA A 633 -27.30 -9.05 38.99
CA ALA A 633 -26.64 -8.24 37.98
C ALA A 633 -27.13 -8.57 36.54
N LYS A 634 -27.29 -9.86 36.20
CA LYS A 634 -27.79 -10.33 34.88
C LYS A 634 -29.21 -9.83 34.61
N LEU A 635 -30.06 -9.71 35.64
CA LEU A 635 -31.45 -9.26 35.53
C LEU A 635 -31.61 -7.72 35.57
N ALA A 636 -30.54 -6.95 35.71
CA ALA A 636 -30.62 -5.49 35.78
C ALA A 636 -30.96 -4.87 34.41
N LEU A 637 -31.97 -3.99 34.38
CA LEU A 637 -32.44 -3.31 33.17
C LEU A 637 -31.63 -2.04 32.81
N GLN A 638 -30.93 -1.44 33.78
CA GLN A 638 -30.10 -0.25 33.61
C GLN A 638 -28.68 -0.54 34.09
N ASP A 639 -27.67 -0.04 33.37
CA ASP A 639 -26.25 -0.22 33.66
C ASP A 639 -25.84 -1.69 33.90
N ARG A 640 -26.46 -2.62 33.15
CA ARG A 640 -26.25 -4.07 33.27
C ARG A 640 -24.78 -4.44 33.26
N ASP A 641 -24.04 -3.94 32.27
CA ASP A 641 -22.63 -4.30 32.07
C ASP A 641 -21.75 -3.77 33.21
N LYS A 642 -22.06 -2.58 33.73
CA LYS A 642 -21.38 -2.00 34.89
C LYS A 642 -21.65 -2.82 36.16
N ARG A 643 -22.90 -3.20 36.42
CA ARG A 643 -23.27 -4.04 37.57
C ARG A 643 -22.68 -5.44 37.48
N LEU A 644 -22.60 -6.01 36.27
CA LEU A 644 -21.91 -7.28 36.03
C LEU A 644 -20.42 -7.16 36.32
N ALA A 645 -19.76 -6.09 35.85
CA ALA A 645 -18.36 -5.83 36.15
C ALA A 645 -18.10 -5.68 37.66
N GLU A 646 -18.97 -4.97 38.38
CA GLU A 646 -18.91 -4.83 39.84
C GLU A 646 -19.08 -6.18 40.56
N ALA A 647 -20.06 -7.00 40.13
CA ALA A 647 -20.26 -8.35 40.68
C ALA A 647 -19.03 -9.24 40.44
N TYR A 648 -18.51 -9.24 39.22
CA TYR A 648 -17.29 -9.96 38.85
C TYR A 648 -16.08 -9.55 39.69
N ASP A 649 -15.89 -8.25 39.94
CA ASP A 649 -14.80 -7.73 40.78
C ASP A 649 -14.89 -8.20 42.24
N ILE A 650 -16.10 -8.46 42.75
CA ILE A 650 -16.30 -9.00 44.11
C ILE A 650 -15.98 -10.50 44.15
N ILE A 651 -16.45 -11.26 43.16
CA ILE A 651 -16.27 -12.71 43.08
C ILE A 651 -14.79 -13.10 42.95
N GLU A 652 -14.01 -12.29 42.22
CA GLU A 652 -12.61 -12.57 41.88
C GLU A 652 -11.60 -12.03 42.91
N LYS A 653 -12.01 -11.81 44.16
CA LYS A 653 -11.10 -11.46 45.26
C LYS A 653 -10.51 -12.71 45.90
N ASP A 654 -9.45 -12.52 46.69
CA ASP A 654 -8.82 -13.53 47.53
C ASP A 654 -8.38 -14.79 46.75
N LEU A 655 -7.72 -14.59 45.62
CA LEU A 655 -7.21 -15.68 44.78
C LEU A 655 -5.89 -16.25 45.33
N ILE A 656 -5.62 -17.53 45.05
CA ILE A 656 -4.34 -18.20 45.31
C ILE A 656 -3.61 -18.34 43.98
N LEU A 657 -2.39 -17.81 43.89
CA LEU A 657 -1.60 -17.85 42.65
C LEU A 657 -1.04 -19.27 42.43
N LEU A 658 -1.29 -19.84 41.25
CA LEU A 658 -0.70 -21.12 40.83
C LEU A 658 0.60 -20.91 40.06
N GLY A 659 0.60 -19.94 39.14
CA GLY A 659 1.73 -19.72 38.25
C GLY A 659 1.45 -18.71 37.16
N ALA A 660 2.32 -18.70 36.14
CA ALA A 660 2.18 -17.89 34.95
C ALA A 660 2.57 -18.68 33.68
N THR A 661 2.01 -18.32 32.55
CA THR A 661 2.34 -18.86 31.23
C THR A 661 3.04 -17.82 30.38
N ALA A 662 3.78 -18.27 29.38
CA ALA A 662 4.47 -17.43 28.41
C ALA A 662 4.19 -17.94 26.98
N VAL A 663 3.61 -17.07 26.16
CA VAL A 663 3.20 -17.35 24.78
C VAL A 663 3.94 -16.42 23.84
N GLU A 664 4.60 -16.96 22.82
CA GLU A 664 5.29 -16.15 21.81
C GLU A 664 4.36 -15.82 20.64
N ASP A 665 4.43 -14.57 20.19
CA ASP A 665 3.84 -14.08 18.95
C ASP A 665 4.95 -13.96 17.91
N ARG A 666 5.12 -14.99 17.07
CA ARG A 666 6.27 -15.09 16.17
C ARG A 666 6.31 -13.95 15.15
N LEU A 667 7.51 -13.40 14.94
CA LEU A 667 7.77 -12.45 13.86
C LEU A 667 7.57 -13.11 12.48
N GLN A 668 7.14 -12.33 11.48
CA GLN A 668 7.11 -12.79 10.10
C GLN A 668 8.51 -13.12 9.57
N GLU A 669 8.57 -14.06 8.63
CA GLU A 669 9.81 -14.40 7.93
C GLU A 669 10.53 -13.14 7.41
N LYS A 670 11.81 -12.96 7.78
CA LYS A 670 12.67 -11.83 7.37
C LYS A 670 12.14 -10.44 7.76
N ALA A 671 11.26 -10.33 8.75
CA ALA A 671 10.82 -9.03 9.27
C ALA A 671 11.99 -8.18 9.78
N ALA A 672 12.88 -8.77 10.58
CA ALA A 672 14.06 -8.07 11.11
C ALA A 672 15.04 -7.62 10.02
N ASP A 673 15.34 -8.48 9.02
CA ASP A 673 16.18 -8.12 7.87
C ASP A 673 15.58 -6.97 7.06
N THR A 674 14.25 -6.96 6.92
CA THR A 674 13.52 -5.89 6.23
C THR A 674 13.66 -4.57 6.96
N ILE A 675 13.39 -4.51 8.26
CA ILE A 675 13.53 -3.28 9.06
C ILE A 675 14.98 -2.76 9.07
N GLU A 676 15.94 -3.67 9.18
CA GLU A 676 17.37 -3.33 9.11
C GLU A 676 17.74 -2.70 7.76
N SER A 677 17.22 -3.26 6.67
CA SER A 677 17.42 -2.73 5.31
C SER A 677 16.76 -1.36 5.13
N LEU A 678 15.57 -1.13 5.71
CA LEU A 678 14.89 0.16 5.66
C LEU A 678 15.67 1.26 6.43
N HIS A 679 16.25 0.93 7.58
CA HIS A 679 17.13 1.85 8.31
C HIS A 679 18.39 2.19 7.52
N GLN A 680 19.02 1.20 6.87
CA GLN A 680 20.19 1.41 6.01
C GLN A 680 19.86 2.32 4.81
N ALA A 681 18.64 2.20 4.27
CA ALA A 681 18.09 3.09 3.25
C ALA A 681 17.78 4.51 3.74
N GLY A 682 17.95 4.80 5.03
CA GLY A 682 17.70 6.11 5.63
C GLY A 682 16.24 6.41 5.93
N MET A 683 15.36 5.40 5.92
CA MET A 683 13.96 5.54 6.32
C MET A 683 13.82 5.45 7.85
N LYS A 684 12.88 6.19 8.41
CA LYS A 684 12.51 6.08 9.83
C LYS A 684 11.29 5.20 9.97
N VAL A 685 11.45 4.09 10.69
CA VAL A 685 10.38 3.10 10.90
C VAL A 685 9.74 3.34 12.27
N TRP A 686 8.43 3.55 12.27
CA TRP A 686 7.64 3.84 13.47
C TRP A 686 6.60 2.74 13.65
N VAL A 687 6.51 2.19 14.86
CA VAL A 687 5.54 1.14 15.20
C VAL A 687 4.37 1.76 15.93
N LEU A 688 3.15 1.63 15.39
CA LEU A 688 1.92 2.18 15.96
C LEU A 688 0.99 1.04 16.36
N THR A 689 1.00 0.63 17.63
CA THR A 689 0.27 -0.56 18.10
C THR A 689 -0.76 -0.26 19.19
N GLY A 690 -1.80 -1.08 19.25
CA GLY A 690 -2.76 -1.14 20.35
C GLY A 690 -2.24 -1.92 21.58
N ASP A 691 -1.11 -2.62 21.46
CA ASP A 691 -0.59 -3.50 22.50
C ASP A 691 0.03 -2.74 23.68
N LYS A 692 0.31 -3.51 24.74
CA LYS A 692 1.07 -3.03 25.90
C LYS A 692 2.48 -2.60 25.48
N MET A 693 3.02 -1.66 26.26
CA MET A 693 4.34 -1.08 26.03
C MET A 693 5.44 -2.16 26.05
N GLU A 694 5.42 -3.04 27.04
CA GLU A 694 6.47 -4.03 27.29
C GLU A 694 6.57 -5.03 26.13
N THR A 695 5.43 -5.62 25.73
CA THR A 695 5.34 -6.52 24.58
C THR A 695 5.79 -5.85 23.30
N ALA A 696 5.33 -4.62 23.05
CA ALA A 696 5.69 -3.89 21.85
C ALA A 696 7.18 -3.52 21.82
N ALA A 697 7.77 -3.14 22.95
CA ALA A 697 9.20 -2.87 23.07
C ALA A 697 10.03 -4.13 22.78
N ALA A 698 9.62 -5.28 23.30
CA ALA A 698 10.30 -6.54 23.03
C ALA A 698 10.20 -6.96 21.56
N THR A 699 9.04 -6.79 20.91
CA THR A 699 8.92 -6.97 19.44
C THR A 699 9.83 -6.00 18.69
N CYS A 700 10.02 -4.78 19.17
CA CYS A 700 10.95 -3.81 18.57
C CYS A 700 12.42 -4.26 18.71
N TYR A 701 12.80 -4.88 19.82
CA TYR A 701 14.13 -5.49 19.97
C TYR A 701 14.30 -6.72 19.06
N ALA A 702 13.32 -7.62 19.02
CA ALA A 702 13.35 -8.83 18.19
C ALA A 702 13.40 -8.49 16.68
N SER A 703 12.69 -7.45 16.26
CA SER A 703 12.69 -6.95 14.89
C SER A 703 13.88 -6.04 14.56
N LYS A 704 14.82 -5.86 15.51
CA LYS A 704 15.99 -4.97 15.41
C LYS A 704 15.66 -3.49 15.12
N LEU A 705 14.44 -3.05 15.44
CA LEU A 705 14.07 -1.65 15.42
C LEU A 705 14.83 -0.89 16.51
N PHE A 706 14.82 -1.42 17.75
CA PHE A 706 15.68 -0.95 18.82
C PHE A 706 16.93 -1.81 18.91
N ARG A 707 18.09 -1.17 18.93
CA ARG A 707 19.37 -1.83 19.14
C ARG A 707 19.72 -1.78 20.62
N ARG A 708 20.61 -2.67 21.08
CA ARG A 708 21.07 -2.69 22.48
C ARG A 708 21.76 -1.40 22.91
N ASN A 709 22.29 -0.62 21.96
CA ASN A 709 22.92 0.68 22.21
C ASN A 709 21.97 1.88 22.02
N THR A 710 20.70 1.65 21.67
CA THR A 710 19.71 2.73 21.50
C THR A 710 19.26 3.22 22.88
N GLN A 711 19.38 4.52 23.14
CA GLN A 711 18.89 5.12 24.37
C GLN A 711 17.39 5.39 24.25
N ILE A 712 16.59 4.73 25.08
CA ILE A 712 15.14 4.83 25.07
C ILE A 712 14.67 6.04 25.89
N LEU A 713 13.87 6.88 25.25
CA LEU A 713 13.18 8.02 25.83
C LEU A 713 11.72 7.61 26.06
N GLU A 714 11.26 7.64 27.30
CA GLU A 714 9.90 7.22 27.63
C GLU A 714 9.01 8.42 27.97
N LEU A 715 7.88 8.53 27.28
CA LEU A 715 6.82 9.50 27.49
C LEU A 715 5.51 8.76 27.80
N THR A 716 5.43 8.20 29.00
CA THR A 716 4.33 7.34 29.46
C THR A 716 3.53 8.00 30.56
N THR A 717 2.27 7.55 30.73
CA THR A 717 1.37 7.99 31.81
C THR A 717 2.02 7.91 33.18
N LYS A 718 2.71 6.81 33.49
CA LYS A 718 3.47 6.64 34.75
C LYS A 718 4.42 7.80 35.02
N ARG A 719 5.20 8.20 34.02
CA ARG A 719 6.18 9.28 34.15
C ARG A 719 5.53 10.66 34.23
N THR A 720 4.41 10.86 33.54
CA THR A 720 3.65 12.12 33.59
C THR A 720 2.78 12.28 34.84
N GLU A 721 2.53 11.20 35.58
CA GLU A 721 1.90 11.27 36.92
C GLU A 721 2.93 11.72 37.97
N GLU A 722 4.20 11.35 37.81
CA GLU A 722 5.30 11.73 38.69
C GLU A 722 5.82 13.16 38.42
N GLN A 723 5.80 13.62 37.18
CA GLN A 723 6.31 14.93 36.74
C GLN A 723 5.34 15.61 35.76
N SER A 724 5.27 16.95 35.77
CA SER A 724 4.39 17.66 34.84
C SER A 724 4.76 17.37 33.38
N LEU A 725 3.76 17.21 32.50
CA LEU A 725 3.97 16.93 31.07
C LEU A 725 4.93 17.94 30.41
N HIS A 726 4.85 19.21 30.84
CA HIS A 726 5.70 20.28 30.33
C HIS A 726 7.18 20.03 30.65
N ASP A 727 7.49 19.69 31.90
CA ASP A 727 8.85 19.47 32.37
C ASP A 727 9.46 18.24 31.68
N VAL A 728 8.70 17.15 31.55
CA VAL A 728 9.14 15.93 30.87
C VAL A 728 9.45 16.20 29.40
N LEU A 729 8.55 16.88 28.67
CA LEU A 729 8.77 17.22 27.26
C LEU A 729 9.98 18.15 27.08
N PHE A 730 10.14 19.14 27.96
CA PHE A 730 11.25 20.09 27.88
C PHE A 730 12.58 19.43 28.22
N ASP A 731 12.63 18.54 29.21
CA ASP A 731 13.83 17.79 29.57
C ASP A 731 14.25 16.80 28.48
N LEU A 732 13.28 16.10 27.89
CA LEU A 732 13.52 15.23 26.73
C LEU A 732 14.02 16.03 25.52
N SER A 733 13.36 17.14 25.19
CA SER A 733 13.80 18.04 24.11
C SER A 733 15.22 18.54 24.35
N ARG A 734 15.56 18.97 25.57
CA ARG A 734 16.92 19.39 25.92
C ARG A 734 17.93 18.25 25.82
N THR A 735 17.58 17.04 26.23
CA THR A 735 18.46 15.86 26.16
C THR A 735 18.84 15.56 24.71
N VAL A 736 17.84 15.57 23.82
CA VAL A 736 18.01 15.32 22.39
C VAL A 736 18.76 16.47 21.70
N LEU A 737 18.46 17.72 22.03
CA LEU A 737 19.07 18.91 21.41
C LEU A 737 20.50 19.20 21.88
N ARG A 738 20.85 18.93 23.14
CA ARG A 738 22.19 19.21 23.69
C ARG A 738 23.30 18.44 22.99
N GLN A 739 23.02 17.25 22.45
CA GLN A 739 24.02 16.46 21.72
C GLN A 739 24.03 16.76 20.21
N HIS A 740 22.89 17.10 19.60
CA HIS A 740 22.85 17.51 18.19
C HIS A 740 23.41 18.92 17.92
N GLY A 741 23.32 19.84 18.89
CA GLY A 741 23.76 21.24 18.77
C GLY A 741 25.29 21.48 18.71
N GLY A 742 26.12 20.46 18.95
CA GLY A 742 27.58 20.56 18.83
C GLY A 742 28.11 20.53 17.39
N MET A 743 27.27 20.18 16.41
CA MET A 743 27.67 19.95 15.02
C MET A 743 27.25 21.11 14.11
N THR A 744 27.79 22.30 14.33
CA THR A 744 27.77 23.35 13.29
C THR A 744 29.20 23.65 12.80
N ARG A 745 29.44 23.21 11.56
CA ARG A 745 30.25 23.88 10.53
C ARG A 745 31.77 23.71 10.41
N ASP A 746 32.47 22.79 11.08
CA ASP A 746 33.89 22.56 10.73
C ASP A 746 34.30 21.09 10.58
N SER A 747 34.88 20.80 9.42
CA SER A 747 35.87 19.76 9.13
C SER A 747 35.42 18.32 8.81
N PHE A 748 35.36 18.10 7.50
CA PHE A 748 35.77 16.91 6.76
C PHE A 748 37.03 16.24 7.36
N SER A 749 36.87 15.31 8.29
CA SER A 749 37.90 14.31 8.60
C SER A 749 37.24 13.06 9.20
N GLY A 750 37.40 11.94 8.50
CA GLY A 750 36.87 10.64 8.92
C GLY A 750 37.50 10.18 10.23
N LEU A 751 36.70 10.19 11.28
CA LEU A 751 36.73 9.19 12.35
C LEU A 751 35.33 9.18 12.95
N SER A 752 34.67 8.02 12.87
CA SER A 752 33.32 7.75 13.33
C SER A 752 33.19 8.02 14.83
N GLY A 753 32.77 9.22 15.22
CA GLY A 753 32.30 9.49 16.58
C GLY A 753 30.92 8.88 16.73
N ASP A 754 30.74 7.98 17.70
CA ASP A 754 29.49 7.28 18.00
C ASP A 754 28.34 8.28 18.18
N CYS A 755 27.51 8.40 17.15
CA CYS A 755 26.23 9.10 17.26
C CYS A 755 25.30 8.22 18.11
N THR A 756 24.97 8.69 19.31
CA THR A 756 24.02 8.03 20.21
C THR A 756 22.65 7.96 19.54
N ASP A 757 22.17 6.74 19.33
CA ASP A 757 20.90 6.45 18.68
C ASP A 757 19.75 6.57 19.71
N TYR A 758 18.74 7.38 19.43
CA TYR A 758 17.61 7.62 20.35
C TYR A 758 16.33 6.96 19.85
N GLY A 759 15.68 6.19 20.73
CA GLY A 759 14.33 5.65 20.51
C GLY A 759 13.31 6.37 21.39
N LEU A 760 12.09 6.60 20.90
CA LEU A 760 11.01 7.20 21.71
C LEU A 760 9.88 6.18 21.92
N ILE A 761 9.39 6.05 23.15
CA ILE A 761 8.19 5.27 23.49
C ILE A 761 7.13 6.23 24.05
N ILE A 762 5.92 6.18 23.49
CA ILE A 762 4.78 6.99 23.92
C ILE A 762 3.51 6.15 24.04
N ASP A 763 2.66 6.44 25.02
CA ASP A 763 1.34 5.81 25.16
C ASP A 763 0.20 6.69 24.58
N GLY A 764 -0.90 6.05 24.17
CA GLY A 764 -2.04 6.75 23.56
C GLY A 764 -2.69 7.81 24.45
N ALA A 765 -2.61 7.65 25.78
CA ALA A 765 -3.14 8.60 26.75
C ALA A 765 -2.29 9.88 26.80
N THR A 766 -0.97 9.76 26.94
CA THR A 766 -0.06 10.90 26.92
C THR A 766 -0.06 11.57 25.56
N LEU A 767 -0.13 10.79 24.48
CA LEU A 767 -0.25 11.34 23.13
C LEU A 767 -1.50 12.22 22.99
N SER A 768 -2.64 11.79 23.54
CA SER A 768 -3.86 12.59 23.52
C SER A 768 -3.68 13.91 24.26
N ALA A 769 -2.94 13.92 25.37
CA ALA A 769 -2.62 15.14 26.11
C ALA A 769 -1.72 16.08 25.30
N VAL A 770 -0.73 15.55 24.59
CA VAL A 770 0.16 16.32 23.69
C VAL A 770 -0.59 16.91 22.49
N MET A 771 -1.60 16.19 21.98
CA MET A 771 -2.37 16.56 20.79
C MET A 771 -3.53 17.53 21.07
N ARG A 772 -3.91 17.74 22.33
CA ARG A 772 -5.00 18.68 22.66
C ARG A 772 -4.66 20.09 22.18
N PRO A 773 -5.56 20.79 21.48
CA PRO A 773 -5.35 22.18 21.11
C PRO A 773 -5.22 23.03 22.39
N ALA A 774 -4.21 23.88 22.44
CA ALA A 774 -4.04 24.82 23.55
C ALA A 774 -5.25 25.77 23.59
N GLN A 775 -5.90 25.89 24.76
CA GLN A 775 -6.86 26.96 25.01
C GLN A 775 -6.13 28.30 24.94
N GLU A 776 -6.78 29.31 24.33
CA GLU A 776 -6.20 30.58 23.85
C GLU A 776 -5.55 31.48 24.93
N ASP A 777 -5.55 31.10 26.21
CA ASP A 777 -5.24 32.01 27.32
C ASP A 777 -3.98 31.67 28.16
N SER A 778 -3.02 30.89 27.65
CA SER A 778 -1.74 30.75 28.37
C SER A 778 -0.54 30.65 27.44
N ASN A 779 0.55 31.34 27.84
CA ASN A 779 1.89 31.33 27.24
C ASN A 779 2.58 29.94 27.24
N SER A 780 1.82 28.84 27.28
CA SER A 780 2.31 27.47 27.23
C SER A 780 2.74 27.15 25.79
N GLY A 781 4.02 26.84 25.62
CA GLY A 781 4.62 26.53 24.33
C GLY A 781 3.86 25.40 23.61
N ASN A 782 3.81 25.47 22.29
CA ASN A 782 3.13 24.52 21.42
C ASN A 782 3.69 23.08 21.62
N TYR A 783 3.13 22.30 22.56
CA TYR A 783 3.61 20.95 22.91
C TYR A 783 3.70 20.03 21.70
N LYS A 784 2.80 20.22 20.73
CA LYS A 784 2.80 19.53 19.44
C LYS A 784 4.09 19.76 18.65
N GLU A 785 4.62 20.98 18.63
CA GLU A 785 5.86 21.31 17.91
C GLU A 785 7.09 20.75 18.64
N ILE A 786 7.12 20.82 19.97
CA ILE A 786 8.22 20.24 20.79
C ILE A 786 8.25 18.72 20.60
N PHE A 787 7.09 18.06 20.64
CA PHE A 787 6.98 16.63 20.38
C PHE A 787 7.44 16.26 18.97
N LEU A 788 7.05 17.04 17.96
CA LEU A 788 7.52 16.86 16.58
C LEU A 788 9.06 16.98 16.48
N GLU A 789 9.67 17.91 17.21
CA GLU A 789 11.12 18.09 17.23
C GLU A 789 11.85 16.90 17.85
N ILE A 790 11.34 16.37 18.97
CA ILE A 790 11.87 15.14 19.59
C ILE A 790 11.78 13.97 18.60
N CYS A 791 10.59 13.73 18.05
CA CYS A 791 10.34 12.65 17.10
C CYS A 791 11.21 12.73 15.83
N ARG A 792 11.57 13.94 15.37
CA ARG A 792 12.45 14.12 14.21
C ARG A 792 13.90 13.74 14.51
N ASN A 793 14.34 13.79 15.75
CA ASN A 793 15.71 13.46 16.12
C ASN A 793 15.86 12.01 16.61
N CYS A 794 14.76 11.32 16.94
CA CYS A 794 14.75 9.88 17.17
C CYS A 794 14.82 9.11 15.85
N SER A 795 15.52 7.97 15.84
CA SER A 795 15.59 7.05 14.69
C SER A 795 14.34 6.19 14.58
N ALA A 796 13.88 5.69 15.73
CA ALA A 796 12.70 4.84 15.85
C ALA A 796 11.74 5.39 16.92
N VAL A 797 10.44 5.26 16.65
CA VAL A 797 9.37 5.67 17.58
C VAL A 797 8.37 4.53 17.71
N LEU A 798 8.05 4.19 18.95
CA LEU A 798 7.03 3.21 19.32
C LEU A 798 5.86 3.91 20.01
N CYS A 799 4.68 3.84 19.41
CA CYS A 799 3.44 4.30 20.02
C CYS A 799 2.62 3.08 20.46
N CYS A 800 2.37 2.95 21.75
CA CYS A 800 1.62 1.84 22.35
C CYS A 800 0.22 2.26 22.82
N ARG A 801 -0.70 1.30 22.98
CA ARG A 801 -2.10 1.51 23.38
C ARG A 801 -2.82 2.57 22.53
N MET A 802 -2.57 2.55 21.23
CA MET A 802 -3.14 3.50 20.27
C MET A 802 -4.53 3.07 19.80
N ALA A 803 -5.49 3.99 19.85
CA ALA A 803 -6.77 3.84 19.16
C ALA A 803 -6.60 4.04 17.63
N PRO A 804 -7.45 3.44 16.78
CA PRO A 804 -7.34 3.57 15.32
C PRO A 804 -7.24 5.02 14.83
N LEU A 805 -8.11 5.91 15.35
CA LEU A 805 -8.11 7.33 14.99
C LEU A 805 -6.80 8.05 15.40
N GLN A 806 -6.18 7.65 16.51
CA GLN A 806 -4.92 8.23 16.95
C GLN A 806 -3.76 7.85 16.01
N LYS A 807 -3.78 6.63 15.44
CA LYS A 807 -2.80 6.22 14.43
C LYS A 807 -2.84 7.17 13.23
N ALA A 808 -4.03 7.45 12.71
CA ALA A 808 -4.21 8.41 11.61
C ALA A 808 -3.78 9.84 11.97
N GLN A 809 -4.04 10.28 13.21
CA GLN A 809 -3.60 11.61 13.69
C GLN A 809 -2.07 11.75 13.71
N ILE A 810 -1.33 10.70 14.08
CA ILE A 810 0.14 10.70 14.04
C ILE A 810 0.66 10.81 12.61
N VAL A 811 0.10 10.02 11.69
CA VAL A 811 0.47 10.12 10.27
C VAL A 811 0.21 11.53 9.75
N LYS A 812 -0.96 12.10 10.05
CA LYS A 812 -1.33 13.46 9.66
C LYS A 812 -0.40 14.51 10.26
N LEU A 813 0.01 14.33 11.51
CA LEU A 813 0.94 15.22 12.20
C LEU A 813 2.28 15.28 11.47
N ILE A 814 2.87 14.12 11.13
CA ILE A 814 4.17 14.05 10.47
C ILE A 814 4.09 14.52 9.02
N LYS A 815 3.04 14.14 8.30
CA LYS A 815 2.75 14.60 6.94
C LYS A 815 2.58 16.12 6.84
N ALA A 816 1.98 16.74 7.85
CA ALA A 816 1.79 18.19 7.93
C ALA A 816 2.99 18.96 8.52
N SER A 817 4.08 18.27 8.87
CA SER A 817 5.29 18.91 9.39
C SER A 817 5.97 19.81 8.34
N LYS A 818 6.84 20.72 8.79
CA LYS A 818 7.53 21.73 7.95
C LYS A 818 8.35 21.11 6.81
N GLU A 819 8.86 19.90 6.98
CA GLU A 819 9.67 19.21 5.96
C GLU A 819 8.81 18.55 4.88
N HIS A 820 7.49 18.39 5.11
CA HIS A 820 6.57 17.65 4.25
C HIS A 820 7.12 16.27 3.81
N PRO A 821 7.55 15.41 4.75
CA PRO A 821 8.12 14.12 4.41
C PRO A 821 7.06 13.20 3.80
N ILE A 822 7.49 12.34 2.87
CA ILE A 822 6.60 11.32 2.31
C ILE A 822 6.46 10.17 3.30
N THR A 823 5.21 9.83 3.57
CA THR A 823 4.81 8.89 4.63
C THR A 823 4.17 7.66 4.01
N LEU A 824 4.65 6.48 4.38
CA LEU A 824 4.05 5.21 4.06
C LEU A 824 3.41 4.61 5.31
N ALA A 825 2.21 4.05 5.18
CA ALA A 825 1.56 3.29 6.23
C ALA A 825 1.33 1.85 5.77
N ILE A 826 1.69 0.88 6.61
CA ILE A 826 1.48 -0.55 6.38
C ILE A 826 0.70 -1.18 7.54
N GLY A 827 -0.29 -2.00 7.20
CA GLY A 827 -1.14 -2.72 8.15
C GLY A 827 -1.92 -3.84 7.47
N ASP A 828 -2.51 -4.75 8.23
CA ASP A 828 -3.28 -5.90 7.75
C ASP A 828 -4.76 -5.84 8.15
N GLY A 829 -5.05 -5.26 9.33
CA GLY A 829 -6.38 -5.19 9.92
C GLY A 829 -7.19 -3.93 9.58
N ALA A 830 -8.46 -3.91 9.99
CA ALA A 830 -9.32 -2.73 9.79
C ALA A 830 -8.91 -1.53 10.66
N ASN A 831 -8.28 -1.80 11.81
CA ASN A 831 -7.73 -0.79 12.71
C ASN A 831 -6.72 0.13 12.01
N ASP A 832 -6.07 -0.37 10.95
CA ASP A 832 -5.04 0.35 10.22
C ASP A 832 -5.57 1.07 8.98
N VAL A 833 -6.81 0.81 8.58
CA VAL A 833 -7.41 1.43 7.38
C VAL A 833 -7.38 2.96 7.48
N SER A 834 -7.67 3.51 8.65
CA SER A 834 -7.62 4.96 8.88
C SER A 834 -6.21 5.54 8.70
N MET A 835 -5.18 4.81 9.15
CA MET A 835 -3.76 5.17 8.98
C MET A 835 -3.32 5.06 7.52
N ILE A 836 -3.70 3.98 6.83
CA ILE A 836 -3.41 3.68 5.42
C ILE A 836 -4.02 4.74 4.48
N LEU A 837 -5.27 5.16 4.77
CA LEU A 837 -5.96 6.17 3.97
C LEU A 837 -5.36 7.58 4.16
N GLU A 838 -4.86 7.92 5.35
CA GLU A 838 -4.26 9.23 5.64
C GLU A 838 -2.83 9.36 5.07
N ALA A 839 -2.05 8.28 5.02
CA ALA A 839 -0.68 8.30 4.48
C ALA A 839 -0.62 8.62 2.97
N HIS A 840 0.52 9.15 2.51
CA HIS A 840 0.78 9.36 1.07
C HIS A 840 0.78 8.05 0.27
N VAL A 841 1.32 6.98 0.86
CA VAL A 841 1.25 5.63 0.30
C VAL A 841 0.71 4.69 1.37
N GLY A 842 -0.35 3.95 1.03
CA GLY A 842 -0.92 2.92 1.88
C GLY A 842 -0.59 1.53 1.36
N ILE A 843 0.00 0.67 2.17
CA ILE A 843 0.25 -0.74 1.86
C ILE A 843 -0.60 -1.62 2.79
N GLY A 844 -1.37 -2.54 2.23
CA GLY A 844 -2.13 -3.53 2.97
C GLY A 844 -1.43 -4.89 2.91
N ILE A 845 -1.29 -5.56 4.05
CA ILE A 845 -0.88 -6.96 4.05
C ILE A 845 -2.10 -7.85 3.84
N MET A 846 -1.98 -8.87 2.99
CA MET A 846 -3.02 -9.88 2.76
C MET A 846 -2.96 -10.91 3.89
N GLY A 847 -3.45 -10.53 5.06
CA GLY A 847 -3.45 -11.40 6.24
C GLY A 847 -4.52 -12.50 6.18
N LYS A 848 -4.35 -13.53 7.01
CA LYS A 848 -5.39 -14.54 7.33
C LYS A 848 -6.58 -13.93 8.09
N GLU A 849 -6.30 -12.81 8.74
CA GLU A 849 -7.16 -12.03 9.61
C GLU A 849 -8.22 -11.23 8.85
N GLY A 850 -7.92 -10.72 7.65
CA GLY A 850 -8.91 -10.03 6.84
C GLY A 850 -8.31 -9.39 5.60
N ARG A 851 -9.18 -8.93 4.69
CA ARG A 851 -8.76 -8.26 3.44
C ARG A 851 -9.05 -6.76 3.41
N GLN A 852 -9.44 -6.16 4.54
CA GLN A 852 -9.89 -4.76 4.54
C GLN A 852 -8.76 -3.76 4.34
N ALA A 853 -7.61 -3.94 5.02
CA ALA A 853 -6.43 -3.14 4.73
C ALA A 853 -5.97 -3.34 3.28
N ALA A 854 -5.92 -4.59 2.80
CA ALA A 854 -5.56 -4.94 1.41
C ALA A 854 -6.50 -4.31 0.36
N ARG A 855 -7.80 -4.17 0.64
CA ARG A 855 -8.76 -3.54 -0.29
C ARG A 855 -8.70 -2.02 -0.28
N ASN A 856 -8.45 -1.43 0.89
CA ASN A 856 -8.45 0.03 1.06
C ASN A 856 -7.09 0.68 0.81
N SER A 857 -6.00 -0.09 0.85
CA SER A 857 -4.65 0.34 0.49
C SER A 857 -4.46 0.63 -1.00
N ASP A 858 -3.33 1.26 -1.31
CA ASP A 858 -2.87 1.55 -2.67
C ASP A 858 -2.18 0.31 -3.29
N TYR A 859 -1.41 -0.40 -2.46
CA TYR A 859 -0.76 -1.66 -2.79
C TYR A 859 -1.13 -2.71 -1.77
N ALA A 860 -1.39 -3.94 -2.21
CA ALA A 860 -1.57 -5.08 -1.32
C ALA A 860 -0.44 -6.09 -1.56
N ILE A 861 0.24 -6.50 -0.48
CA ILE A 861 1.33 -7.47 -0.52
C ILE A 861 1.00 -8.67 0.39
N PRO A 862 1.42 -9.90 0.07
CA PRO A 862 1.10 -11.07 0.90
C PRO A 862 1.75 -11.09 2.28
N LYS A 863 3.02 -10.67 2.39
CA LYS A 863 3.86 -10.74 3.59
C LYS A 863 4.73 -9.50 3.73
N PHE A 864 5.16 -9.18 4.95
CA PHE A 864 5.97 -7.99 5.25
C PHE A 864 7.33 -7.97 4.53
N LYS A 865 7.97 -9.14 4.31
CA LYS A 865 9.26 -9.25 3.60
C LYS A 865 9.29 -8.63 2.20
N HIS A 866 8.14 -8.57 1.53
CA HIS A 866 8.05 -7.98 0.19
C HIS A 866 8.17 -6.46 0.20
N LEU A 867 8.01 -5.82 1.38
CA LEU A 867 8.21 -4.38 1.56
C LEU A 867 9.64 -3.95 1.19
N LYS A 868 10.64 -4.79 1.49
CA LYS A 868 12.04 -4.58 1.10
C LYS A 868 12.18 -4.42 -0.42
N LYS A 869 11.55 -5.32 -1.19
CA LYS A 869 11.66 -5.33 -2.66
C LYS A 869 10.84 -4.21 -3.31
N ILE A 870 9.60 -4.01 -2.87
CA ILE A 870 8.72 -3.00 -3.48
C ILE A 870 9.25 -1.57 -3.32
N LEU A 871 9.92 -1.27 -2.19
CA LEU A 871 10.52 0.05 -1.96
C LEU A 871 11.89 0.18 -2.62
N LEU A 872 12.84 -0.71 -2.28
CA LEU A 872 14.24 -0.55 -2.69
C LEU A 872 14.48 -0.81 -4.18
N VAL A 873 13.68 -1.68 -4.79
CA VAL A 873 13.83 -2.03 -6.22
C VAL A 873 12.79 -1.29 -7.06
N HIS A 874 11.50 -1.60 -6.87
CA HIS A 874 10.44 -1.03 -7.70
C HIS A 874 10.33 0.48 -7.50
N GLY A 875 10.26 0.96 -6.25
CA GLY A 875 10.20 2.38 -5.94
C GLY A 875 11.40 3.15 -6.52
N HIS A 876 12.60 2.60 -6.39
CA HIS A 876 13.82 3.20 -6.94
C HIS A 876 13.77 3.33 -8.47
N TYR A 877 13.40 2.25 -9.16
CA TYR A 877 13.23 2.29 -10.62
C TYR A 877 12.14 3.26 -11.07
N TYR A 878 10.95 3.22 -10.45
CA TYR A 878 9.84 4.09 -10.87
C TYR A 878 10.17 5.55 -10.70
N TYR A 879 10.86 5.93 -9.63
CA TYR A 879 11.28 7.31 -9.42
C TYR A 879 12.27 7.79 -10.49
N ILE A 880 13.30 7.01 -10.81
CA ILE A 880 14.30 7.40 -11.82
C ILE A 880 13.66 7.46 -13.21
N ARG A 881 12.93 6.41 -13.59
CA ARG A 881 12.24 6.30 -14.89
C ARG A 881 11.30 7.47 -15.16
N ILE A 882 10.50 7.88 -14.17
CA ILE A 882 9.58 9.01 -14.34
C ILE A 882 10.32 10.34 -14.33
N SER A 883 11.36 10.48 -13.51
CA SER A 883 12.12 11.72 -13.40
C SER A 883 12.82 12.05 -14.72
N GLU A 884 13.48 11.06 -15.32
CA GLU A 884 14.13 11.20 -16.63
C GLU A 884 13.11 11.44 -17.74
N LEU A 885 11.98 10.74 -17.72
CA LEU A 885 10.88 10.97 -18.66
C LEU A 885 10.42 12.43 -18.63
N VAL A 886 10.13 12.99 -17.45
CA VAL A 886 9.65 14.37 -17.30
C VAL A 886 10.71 15.36 -17.80
N GLN A 887 11.97 15.20 -17.39
CA GLN A 887 13.06 16.09 -17.82
C GLN A 887 13.28 16.04 -19.34
N TYR A 888 13.32 14.84 -19.92
CA TYR A 888 13.47 14.64 -21.35
C TYR A 888 12.29 15.24 -22.15
N PHE A 889 11.06 15.11 -21.65
CA PHE A 889 9.89 15.68 -22.31
C PHE A 889 9.95 17.22 -22.41
N PHE A 890 10.44 17.90 -21.38
CA PHE A 890 10.64 19.34 -21.47
C PHE A 890 11.79 19.69 -22.39
N TYR A 891 12.95 19.03 -22.23
CA TYR A 891 14.12 19.22 -23.09
C TYR A 891 13.79 19.10 -24.57
N LYS A 892 13.15 18.00 -25.01
CA LYS A 892 12.84 17.77 -26.43
C LYS A 892 11.91 18.85 -27.01
N ASN A 893 10.96 19.36 -26.21
CA ASN A 893 10.04 20.41 -26.64
C ASN A 893 10.70 21.78 -26.70
N VAL A 894 11.66 22.06 -25.80
CA VAL A 894 12.51 23.25 -25.92
C VAL A 894 13.34 23.20 -27.20
N CYS A 895 14.01 22.08 -27.48
CA CYS A 895 14.77 21.89 -28.71
C CYS A 895 13.91 22.09 -29.96
N PHE A 896 12.66 21.64 -29.90
CA PHE A 896 11.72 21.74 -31.01
C PHE A 896 11.22 23.16 -31.27
N ILE A 897 10.78 23.89 -30.25
CA ILE A 897 10.10 25.18 -30.45
C ILE A 897 11.05 26.37 -30.51
N PHE A 898 12.24 26.25 -29.94
CA PHE A 898 13.18 27.36 -29.86
C PHE A 898 13.75 27.77 -31.24
N PRO A 899 14.05 26.87 -32.20
CA PRO A 899 14.38 27.25 -33.57
C PRO A 899 13.25 28.03 -34.26
N GLN A 900 11.99 27.69 -33.99
CA GLN A 900 10.83 28.42 -34.52
C GLN A 900 10.71 29.83 -33.94
N PHE A 901 11.12 30.04 -32.69
CA PHE A 901 11.29 31.37 -32.09
C PHE A 901 12.42 32.15 -32.77
N LEU A 902 13.59 31.54 -32.97
CA LEU A 902 14.73 32.17 -33.68
C LEU A 902 14.38 32.54 -35.11
N TYR A 903 13.62 31.70 -35.82
CA TYR A 903 13.19 31.98 -37.18
C TYR A 903 12.36 33.26 -37.32
N GLN A 904 11.65 33.70 -36.26
CA GLN A 904 10.86 34.93 -36.31
C GLN A 904 11.70 36.19 -36.50
N PHE A 905 12.95 36.18 -36.05
CA PHE A 905 13.89 37.29 -36.27
C PHE A 905 14.28 37.45 -37.74
N PHE A 906 14.17 36.38 -38.54
CA PHE A 906 14.57 36.37 -39.95
C PHE A 906 13.39 36.51 -40.93
N CYS A 907 12.14 36.41 -40.45
CA CYS A 907 10.94 36.53 -41.29
C CYS A 907 10.17 37.84 -41.09
N GLY A 908 10.80 38.85 -40.48
CA GLY A 908 10.16 40.13 -40.17
C GLY A 908 9.01 40.01 -39.17
N PHE A 909 9.06 39.00 -38.28
CA PHE A 909 8.02 38.73 -37.26
C PHE A 909 6.61 38.54 -37.85
N SER A 910 6.52 37.90 -39.02
CA SER A 910 5.27 37.61 -39.76
C SER A 910 4.52 36.36 -39.28
N GLN A 911 4.93 35.77 -38.15
CA GLN A 911 4.34 34.54 -37.58
C GLN A 911 4.49 33.30 -38.50
N GLN A 912 5.36 33.33 -39.51
CA GLN A 912 5.56 32.20 -40.42
C GLN A 912 6.10 30.98 -39.63
N PRO A 913 5.42 29.82 -39.69
CA PRO A 913 5.94 28.59 -39.09
C PRO A 913 7.16 28.10 -39.87
N LEU A 914 8.18 27.65 -39.12
CA LEU A 914 9.38 27.03 -39.67
C LEU A 914 9.09 25.61 -40.17
N TYR A 915 8.23 24.88 -39.47
CA TYR A 915 7.92 23.47 -39.74
C TYR A 915 6.57 23.29 -40.41
N ASP A 916 6.43 22.19 -41.15
CA ASP A 916 5.14 21.79 -41.73
C ASP A 916 4.10 21.49 -40.66
N THR A 917 2.83 21.70 -41.01
CA THR A 917 1.70 21.33 -40.15
C THR A 917 1.68 19.84 -39.77
N ALA A 918 2.11 18.93 -40.65
CA ALA A 918 2.20 17.50 -40.33
C ALA A 918 3.34 17.18 -39.35
N TYR A 919 4.46 17.88 -39.48
CA TYR A 919 5.59 17.74 -38.55
C TYR A 919 5.25 18.29 -37.15
N LEU A 920 4.55 19.42 -37.08
CA LEU A 920 4.08 20.01 -35.82
C LEU A 920 3.18 19.04 -35.03
N THR A 921 2.30 18.29 -35.72
CA THR A 921 1.38 17.35 -35.05
C THR A 921 2.03 16.04 -34.67
N LEU A 922 2.81 15.44 -35.58
CA LEU A 922 3.33 14.09 -35.40
C LEU A 922 4.57 14.03 -34.51
N TYR A 923 5.32 15.13 -34.35
CA TYR A 923 6.53 15.18 -33.52
C TYR A 923 6.30 14.64 -32.10
N ASN A 924 5.28 15.16 -31.42
CA ASN A 924 4.99 14.85 -30.02
C ASN A 924 4.11 13.62 -29.82
N ILE A 925 3.36 13.19 -30.84
CA ILE A 925 2.43 12.05 -30.76
C ILE A 925 3.08 10.76 -31.25
N SER A 926 3.92 10.82 -32.29
CA SER A 926 4.39 9.63 -33.01
C SER A 926 5.91 9.54 -33.08
N PHE A 927 6.60 10.55 -33.62
CA PHE A 927 8.04 10.45 -33.87
C PHE A 927 8.84 10.27 -32.58
N THR A 928 8.57 11.05 -31.53
CA THR A 928 9.41 11.06 -30.32
C THR A 928 8.74 10.52 -29.06
N SER A 929 7.51 10.00 -29.15
CA SER A 929 6.71 9.57 -27.98
C SER A 929 6.95 8.13 -27.56
N LEU A 930 7.01 7.20 -28.52
CA LEU A 930 7.16 5.77 -28.25
C LEU A 930 8.53 5.42 -27.66
N PRO A 931 9.67 5.97 -28.15
CA PRO A 931 10.97 5.70 -27.56
C PRO A 931 11.05 6.06 -26.08
N ILE A 932 10.56 7.23 -25.69
CA ILE A 932 10.60 7.68 -24.29
C ILE A 932 9.63 6.90 -23.39
N LEU A 933 8.47 6.50 -23.90
CA LEU A 933 7.52 5.66 -23.16
C LEU A 933 8.15 4.30 -22.83
N LEU A 934 8.76 3.65 -23.81
CA LEU A 934 9.33 2.30 -23.63
C LEU A 934 10.62 2.34 -22.80
N TYR A 935 11.45 3.36 -22.99
CA TYR A 935 12.57 3.64 -22.10
C TYR A 935 12.10 3.70 -20.64
N SER A 936 11.11 4.55 -20.34
CA SER A 936 10.60 4.73 -18.98
C SER A 936 9.85 3.52 -18.40
N LEU A 937 9.57 2.49 -19.21
CA LEU A 937 9.00 1.22 -18.72
C LEU A 937 10.09 0.19 -18.41
N ILE A 938 11.10 0.08 -19.28
CA ILE A 938 12.04 -1.05 -19.28
C ILE A 938 13.38 -0.70 -18.61
N GLU A 939 13.71 0.59 -18.48
CA GLU A 939 15.03 1.02 -18.06
C GLU A 939 15.46 0.46 -16.69
N GLN A 940 16.69 -0.03 -16.61
CA GLN A 940 17.31 -0.57 -15.40
C GLN A 940 18.74 -0.07 -15.30
N HIS A 941 18.92 1.13 -14.72
CA HIS A 941 20.24 1.72 -14.57
C HIS A 941 21.16 0.93 -13.60
N ILE A 942 20.60 0.15 -12.66
CA ILE A 942 21.33 -0.77 -11.77
C ILE A 942 20.58 -2.10 -11.76
N ASN A 943 21.27 -3.23 -11.62
CA ASN A 943 20.65 -4.55 -11.49
C ASN A 943 19.83 -4.65 -10.17
N MET A 944 18.71 -5.36 -10.23
CA MET A 944 17.77 -5.54 -9.12
C MET A 944 18.40 -6.20 -7.90
N ASP A 945 19.31 -7.15 -8.09
CA ASP A 945 19.99 -7.85 -6.98
C ASP A 945 20.88 -6.91 -6.16
N ILE A 946 21.52 -5.95 -6.83
CA ILE A 946 22.40 -4.96 -6.20
C ILE A 946 21.57 -3.97 -5.38
N LEU A 947 20.46 -3.49 -5.93
CA LEU A 947 19.52 -2.62 -5.22
C LEU A 947 18.96 -3.28 -3.95
N LYS A 948 18.74 -4.60 -4.00
CA LYS A 948 18.25 -5.38 -2.85
C LYS A 948 19.34 -5.63 -1.81
N LYS A 949 20.60 -5.77 -2.24
CA LYS A 949 21.76 -6.06 -1.39
C LYS A 949 22.35 -4.81 -0.72
N ASP A 950 22.31 -3.66 -1.39
CA ASP A 950 22.80 -2.38 -0.87
C ASP A 950 21.66 -1.35 -0.78
N PRO A 951 20.92 -1.34 0.35
CA PRO A 951 19.81 -0.40 0.56
C PRO A 951 20.23 1.07 0.61
N SER A 952 21.52 1.36 0.82
CA SER A 952 22.01 2.74 0.95
C SER A 952 21.80 3.56 -0.32
N LEU A 953 21.72 2.90 -1.49
CA LEU A 953 21.42 3.49 -2.79
C LEU A 953 20.08 4.25 -2.82
N TYR A 954 19.12 3.88 -1.99
CA TYR A 954 17.85 4.59 -1.88
C TYR A 954 18.04 6.05 -1.42
N ARG A 955 19.10 6.34 -0.65
CA ARG A 955 19.40 7.69 -0.15
C ARG A 955 19.79 8.67 -1.26
N ASP A 956 20.33 8.16 -2.37
CA ASP A 956 20.72 8.98 -3.53
C ASP A 956 19.48 9.59 -4.22
N ILE A 957 18.35 8.89 -4.21
CA ILE A 957 17.10 9.32 -4.85
C ILE A 957 16.15 10.06 -3.92
N ALA A 958 16.34 9.95 -2.61
CA ALA A 958 15.48 10.56 -1.60
C ALA A 958 15.41 12.10 -1.73
N LYS A 959 14.35 12.69 -1.18
CA LYS A 959 14.10 14.15 -1.18
C LYS A 959 14.10 14.75 -2.59
N ASN A 960 13.48 14.01 -3.50
CA ASN A 960 13.22 14.34 -4.88
C ASN A 960 14.46 14.88 -5.62
N SER A 961 15.60 14.20 -5.48
CA SER A 961 16.91 14.71 -5.92
C SER A 961 16.99 15.00 -7.42
N LEU A 962 16.38 14.18 -8.28
CA LEU A 962 16.45 14.27 -9.74
C LEU A 962 15.52 15.34 -10.35
N LEU A 963 14.46 15.71 -9.63
CA LEU A 963 13.53 16.77 -10.02
C LEU A 963 13.71 18.03 -9.17
N ARG A 964 14.95 18.32 -8.76
CA ARG A 964 15.30 19.64 -8.19
C ARG A 964 15.51 20.67 -9.29
N TRP A 965 15.30 21.93 -8.92
CA TRP A 965 15.47 23.09 -9.80
C TRP A 965 16.81 23.14 -10.56
N PRO A 966 17.99 22.84 -9.98
CA PRO A 966 19.25 22.92 -10.72
C PRO A 966 19.33 21.94 -11.90
N ILE A 967 18.80 20.73 -11.73
CA ILE A 967 18.79 19.71 -12.79
C ILE A 967 17.83 20.13 -13.88
N PHE A 968 16.62 20.57 -13.51
CA PHE A 968 15.64 21.09 -14.47
C PHE A 968 16.17 22.28 -15.30
N ILE A 969 16.86 23.22 -14.65
CA ILE A 969 17.48 24.37 -15.34
C ILE A 969 18.57 23.88 -16.29
N TYR A 970 19.39 22.90 -15.89
CA TYR A 970 20.41 22.31 -16.77
C TYR A 970 19.79 21.73 -18.05
N TRP A 971 18.75 20.89 -17.93
CA TRP A 971 18.08 20.31 -19.10
C TRP A 971 17.44 21.38 -20.00
N THR A 972 16.91 22.45 -19.42
CA THR A 972 16.34 23.57 -20.17
C THR A 972 17.42 24.33 -20.94
N ILE A 973 18.55 24.63 -20.30
CA ILE A 973 19.69 25.33 -20.95
C ILE A 973 20.31 24.45 -22.04
N LEU A 974 20.46 23.15 -21.80
CA LEU A 974 20.94 22.20 -22.79
C LEU A 974 20.04 22.21 -24.03
N GLY A 975 18.71 22.17 -23.85
CA GLY A 975 17.78 22.21 -24.96
C GLY A 975 17.79 23.54 -25.74
N VAL A 976 18.06 24.66 -25.07
CA VAL A 976 18.27 25.95 -25.73
C VAL A 976 19.58 25.91 -26.55
N TYR A 977 20.67 25.41 -25.98
CA TYR A 977 21.95 25.26 -26.69
C TYR A 977 21.80 24.42 -27.96
N ASP A 978 21.16 23.24 -27.85
CA ASP A 978 20.96 22.34 -28.98
C ASP A 978 20.10 23.00 -30.07
N ALA A 979 19.04 23.71 -29.69
CA ALA A 979 18.24 24.49 -30.63
C ALA A 979 19.04 25.59 -31.34
N PHE A 980 19.94 26.28 -30.63
CA PHE A 980 20.83 27.30 -31.22
C PHE A 980 21.77 26.67 -32.25
N VAL A 981 22.42 25.55 -31.91
CA VAL A 981 23.32 24.84 -32.82
C VAL A 981 22.59 24.34 -34.06
N MET A 982 21.40 23.74 -33.89
CA MET A 982 20.58 23.26 -35.01
C MET A 982 20.17 24.40 -35.95
N PHE A 983 19.64 25.50 -35.40
CA PHE A 983 19.12 26.60 -36.21
C PHE A 983 20.26 27.36 -36.92
N PHE A 984 21.25 27.85 -36.17
CA PHE A 984 22.34 28.63 -36.75
C PHE A 984 23.28 27.78 -37.59
N GLY A 985 23.48 26.51 -37.22
CA GLY A 985 24.20 25.55 -38.02
C GLY A 985 23.59 25.35 -39.41
N CYS A 986 22.27 25.18 -39.50
CA CYS A 986 21.57 25.15 -40.79
C CYS A 986 21.55 26.52 -41.49
N TYR A 987 21.50 27.63 -40.74
CA TYR A 987 21.49 28.98 -41.32
C TYR A 987 22.80 29.30 -42.06
N PHE A 988 23.95 29.11 -41.40
CA PHE A 988 25.27 29.33 -42.02
C PHE A 988 25.54 28.40 -43.19
N LEU A 989 24.89 27.23 -43.18
CA LEU A 989 24.97 26.27 -44.25
C LEU A 989 24.24 26.77 -45.52
N PHE A 990 23.08 27.42 -45.35
CA PHE A 990 22.29 27.98 -46.45
C PHE A 990 22.85 29.30 -47.01
N ASP A 991 23.68 30.01 -46.25
CA ASP A 991 24.36 31.23 -46.70
C ASP A 991 25.39 30.95 -47.81
N ASN A 992 25.89 29.71 -47.89
CA ASN A 992 26.82 29.27 -48.94
C ASN A 992 26.07 28.75 -50.19
N THR A 993 26.19 29.46 -51.31
CA THR A 993 25.41 29.24 -52.55
C THR A 993 25.69 27.94 -53.33
N THR A 994 26.51 27.01 -52.81
CA THR A 994 26.99 25.82 -53.53
C THR A 994 26.46 24.52 -52.94
N PHE A 995 25.14 24.36 -52.92
CA PHE A 995 24.49 23.24 -52.22
C PHE A 995 24.08 22.06 -53.11
N THR A 996 24.56 22.02 -54.35
CA THR A 996 24.39 20.89 -55.27
C THR A 996 25.75 20.36 -55.74
N SER A 997 25.94 19.03 -55.67
CA SER A 997 27.16 18.36 -56.19
C SER A 997 27.25 18.37 -57.72
N ASN A 998 26.21 18.87 -58.40
CA ASN A 998 26.17 19.00 -59.85
C ASN A 998 26.53 20.44 -60.22
N GLY A 999 27.83 20.74 -60.16
CA GLY A 999 28.43 21.90 -60.82
C GLY A 999 28.43 21.77 -62.35
N GLN A 1000 27.31 21.40 -62.98
CA GLN A 1000 27.16 21.43 -64.43
C GLN A 1000 26.26 22.58 -64.86
N LEU A 1001 26.93 23.58 -65.44
CA LEU A 1001 26.52 24.39 -66.59
C LEU A 1001 25.02 24.32 -66.96
N MET A 1002 24.31 25.39 -66.64
CA MET A 1002 23.54 26.18 -67.60
C MET A 1002 23.12 25.47 -68.90
N THR A 1003 22.06 24.65 -68.85
CA THR A 1003 21.06 24.50 -69.95
C THR A 1003 19.77 23.91 -69.38
N THR A 1004 18.93 24.77 -68.83
CA THR A 1004 17.45 24.70 -68.63
C THR A 1004 17.13 25.56 -67.41
N ASN A 1005 16.16 26.45 -67.55
CA ASN A 1005 15.87 27.58 -66.66
C ASN A 1005 15.28 27.18 -65.29
N THR A 1006 15.99 26.35 -64.51
CA THR A 1006 15.60 26.01 -63.14
C THR A 1006 16.83 25.92 -62.26
N GLN A 1007 17.35 27.07 -61.81
CA GLN A 1007 18.16 27.10 -60.60
C GLN A 1007 17.30 26.53 -59.47
N MET A 1008 17.54 25.27 -59.09
CA MET A 1008 16.86 24.64 -57.96
C MET A 1008 17.40 25.23 -56.65
N MET A 1009 16.96 26.44 -56.31
CA MET A 1009 17.24 27.07 -55.03
C MET A 1009 16.43 26.37 -53.93
N PHE A 1010 17.06 26.13 -52.78
CA PHE A 1010 16.36 25.55 -51.63
C PHE A 1010 15.38 26.56 -51.03
N GLY A 1011 14.11 26.15 -50.88
CA GLY A 1011 13.07 26.98 -50.29
C GLY A 1011 13.07 26.96 -48.76
N ASN A 1012 12.24 27.81 -48.15
CA ASN A 1012 12.05 27.85 -46.70
C ASN A 1012 11.60 26.51 -46.10
N TRP A 1013 10.76 25.76 -46.80
CA TRP A 1013 10.32 24.43 -46.37
C TRP A 1013 11.44 23.40 -46.39
N THR A 1014 12.41 23.52 -47.31
CA THR A 1014 13.62 22.68 -47.29
C THR A 1014 14.50 23.02 -46.09
N PHE A 1015 14.67 24.31 -45.78
CA PHE A 1015 15.37 24.76 -44.57
C PHE A 1015 14.71 24.21 -43.29
N GLY A 1016 13.38 24.36 -43.17
CA GLY A 1016 12.62 23.84 -42.05
C GLY A 1016 12.72 22.31 -41.91
N THR A 1017 12.70 21.59 -43.04
CA THR A 1017 12.84 20.13 -43.07
C THR A 1017 14.24 19.67 -42.67
N LEU A 1018 15.28 20.42 -43.03
CA LEU A 1018 16.65 20.14 -42.60
C LEU A 1018 16.80 20.31 -41.08
N VAL A 1019 16.37 21.46 -40.54
CA VAL A 1019 16.39 21.72 -39.09
C VAL A 1019 15.58 20.65 -38.35
N PHE A 1020 14.41 20.27 -38.87
CA PHE A 1020 13.57 19.23 -38.26
C PHE A 1020 14.22 17.84 -38.30
N THR A 1021 14.92 17.50 -39.38
CA THR A 1021 15.65 16.24 -39.50
C THR A 1021 16.77 16.17 -38.45
N VAL A 1022 17.59 17.22 -38.34
CA VAL A 1022 18.64 17.29 -37.31
C VAL A 1022 18.03 17.19 -35.90
N LEU A 1023 16.91 17.86 -35.66
CA LEU A 1023 16.18 17.80 -34.39
C LEU A 1023 15.75 16.38 -34.03
N VAL A 1024 15.01 15.69 -34.90
CA VAL A 1024 14.47 14.34 -34.61
C VAL A 1024 15.58 13.35 -34.31
N PHE A 1025 16.67 13.39 -35.10
CA PHE A 1025 17.83 12.53 -34.85
C PHE A 1025 18.55 12.88 -33.55
N THR A 1026 18.79 14.17 -33.27
CA THR A 1026 19.50 14.60 -32.05
C THR A 1026 18.75 14.24 -30.78
N VAL A 1027 17.43 14.51 -30.69
CA VAL A 1027 16.67 14.17 -29.48
C VAL A 1027 16.59 12.65 -29.27
N THR A 1028 16.47 11.88 -30.35
CA THR A 1028 16.42 10.41 -30.28
C THR A 1028 17.77 9.81 -29.88
N PHE A 1029 18.87 10.34 -30.42
CA PHE A 1029 20.22 9.94 -30.00
C PHE A 1029 20.56 10.38 -28.59
N LYS A 1030 20.07 11.55 -28.14
CA LYS A 1030 20.19 11.97 -26.74
C LYS A 1030 19.55 10.93 -25.82
N LEU A 1031 18.35 10.44 -26.15
CA LEU A 1031 17.71 9.37 -25.40
C LEU A 1031 18.54 8.08 -25.44
N ALA A 1032 19.07 7.69 -26.60
CA ALA A 1032 19.96 6.54 -26.72
C ALA A 1032 21.21 6.66 -25.82
N LEU A 1033 21.77 7.86 -25.66
CA LEU A 1033 22.90 8.13 -24.75
C LEU A 1033 22.52 8.09 -23.26
N ASP A 1034 21.25 8.23 -22.92
CA ASP A 1034 20.72 8.11 -21.55
C ASP A 1034 20.29 6.67 -21.21
N THR A 1035 20.16 5.79 -22.21
CA THR A 1035 19.85 4.37 -22.02
C THR A 1035 21.03 3.60 -21.45
N HIS A 1036 20.89 3.10 -20.22
CA HIS A 1036 21.86 2.20 -19.59
C HIS A 1036 21.56 0.74 -19.94
N TYR A 1037 20.28 0.34 -19.94
CA TYR A 1037 19.87 -1.04 -20.20
C TYR A 1037 19.35 -1.25 -21.63
N TRP A 1038 20.22 -1.72 -22.53
CA TRP A 1038 19.87 -1.96 -23.93
C TRP A 1038 19.19 -3.31 -24.14
N THR A 1039 17.88 -3.27 -24.41
CA THR A 1039 17.08 -4.45 -24.78
C THR A 1039 16.74 -4.46 -26.27
N TRP A 1040 16.28 -5.60 -26.78
CA TRP A 1040 15.77 -5.69 -28.16
C TRP A 1040 14.59 -4.73 -28.42
N ILE A 1041 13.78 -4.45 -27.40
CA ILE A 1041 12.66 -3.51 -27.48
C ILE A 1041 13.18 -2.09 -27.66
N ASN A 1042 14.20 -1.69 -26.89
CA ASN A 1042 14.82 -0.36 -27.01
C ASN A 1042 15.41 -0.17 -28.42
N HIS A 1043 16.12 -1.16 -28.95
CA HIS A 1043 16.60 -1.12 -30.34
C HIS A 1043 15.46 -1.00 -31.35
N PHE A 1044 14.44 -1.85 -31.24
CA PHE A 1044 13.32 -1.84 -32.18
C PHE A 1044 12.61 -0.48 -32.20
N VAL A 1045 12.38 0.13 -31.04
CA VAL A 1045 11.60 1.36 -30.94
C VAL A 1045 12.41 2.61 -31.29
N ILE A 1046 13.66 2.71 -30.84
CA ILE A 1046 14.53 3.86 -31.15
C ILE A 1046 14.82 3.90 -32.66
N TRP A 1047 15.29 2.78 -33.22
CA TRP A 1047 15.59 2.71 -34.66
C TRP A 1047 14.33 2.72 -35.52
N GLY A 1048 13.27 2.05 -35.06
CA GLY A 1048 11.97 2.04 -35.72
C GLY A 1048 11.35 3.43 -35.82
N SER A 1049 11.51 4.27 -34.79
CA SER A 1049 11.05 5.67 -34.82
C SER A 1049 11.80 6.51 -35.88
N LEU A 1050 13.13 6.39 -35.94
CA LEU A 1050 13.93 7.11 -36.94
C LEU A 1050 13.59 6.67 -38.37
N ILE A 1051 13.48 5.36 -38.59
CA ILE A 1051 13.06 4.80 -39.88
C ILE A 1051 11.65 5.27 -40.23
N PHE A 1052 10.72 5.23 -39.28
CA PHE A 1052 9.36 5.70 -39.47
C PHE A 1052 9.31 7.18 -39.86
N PHE A 1053 10.10 8.04 -39.23
CA PHE A 1053 10.21 9.46 -39.62
C PHE A 1053 10.70 9.63 -41.07
N VAL A 1054 11.74 8.91 -41.46
CA VAL A 1054 12.30 8.98 -42.83
C VAL A 1054 11.27 8.48 -43.86
N VAL A 1055 10.64 7.33 -43.60
CA VAL A 1055 9.60 6.75 -44.47
C VAL A 1055 8.39 7.68 -44.56
N PHE A 1056 7.92 8.21 -43.43
CA PHE A 1056 6.81 9.16 -43.41
C PHE A 1056 7.13 10.40 -44.24
N SER A 1057 8.32 10.98 -44.09
CA SER A 1057 8.73 12.18 -44.82
C SER A 1057 8.86 11.93 -46.33
N LEU A 1058 9.30 10.73 -46.74
CA LEU A 1058 9.31 10.32 -48.15
C LEU A 1058 7.90 10.16 -48.72
N LEU A 1059 6.97 9.55 -47.98
CA LEU A 1059 5.59 9.36 -48.42
C LEU A 1059 4.81 10.69 -48.45
N TRP A 1060 4.95 11.51 -47.40
CA TRP A 1060 4.29 12.81 -47.28
C TRP A 1060 4.77 13.79 -48.36
N GLY A 1061 6.07 13.82 -48.64
CA GLY A 1061 6.66 14.66 -49.69
C GLY A 1061 6.58 14.07 -51.09
N GLY A 1062 6.41 12.75 -51.26
CA GLY A 1062 6.42 12.08 -52.56
C GLY A 1062 5.05 11.97 -53.25
N ILE A 1063 3.97 11.93 -52.47
CA ILE A 1063 2.60 11.75 -52.96
C ILE A 1063 1.86 13.10 -52.98
N ILE A 1064 1.13 13.38 -54.05
CA ILE A 1064 0.21 14.52 -54.12
C ILE A 1064 -1.10 14.11 -53.45
N TRP A 1065 -1.42 14.72 -52.32
CA TRP A 1065 -2.59 14.35 -51.51
C TRP A 1065 -3.84 15.15 -51.91
N PRO A 1066 -4.93 14.52 -52.39
CA PRO A 1066 -6.11 15.23 -52.89
C PRO A 1066 -6.86 16.09 -51.86
N PHE A 1067 -6.69 15.79 -50.56
CA PHE A 1067 -7.36 16.51 -49.48
C PHE A 1067 -6.60 17.77 -49.01
N LEU A 1068 -5.39 18.02 -49.52
CA LEU A 1068 -4.60 19.20 -49.17
C LEU A 1068 -4.85 20.33 -50.17
N ASN A 1069 -5.27 21.49 -49.66
CA ASN A 1069 -5.50 22.68 -50.47
C ASN A 1069 -4.20 23.23 -51.11
N TYR A 1070 -3.04 22.98 -50.49
CA TYR A 1070 -1.73 23.45 -50.99
C TYR A 1070 -0.63 22.38 -50.76
N GLN A 1071 0.07 21.99 -51.83
CA GLN A 1071 1.11 20.94 -51.81
C GLN A 1071 2.51 21.51 -51.50
N ARG A 1072 2.68 22.13 -50.33
CA ARG A 1072 3.91 22.88 -49.97
C ARG A 1072 5.15 22.01 -49.75
N MET A 1073 4.95 20.72 -49.43
CA MET A 1073 6.01 19.75 -49.11
C MET A 1073 6.41 18.86 -50.30
N TYR A 1074 5.80 19.05 -51.47
CA TYR A 1074 6.03 18.18 -52.62
C TYR A 1074 7.50 18.21 -53.04
N TYR A 1075 8.12 17.02 -53.08
CA TYR A 1075 9.51 16.76 -53.44
C TYR A 1075 10.59 17.38 -52.53
N VAL A 1076 10.22 18.10 -51.47
CA VAL A 1076 11.14 18.82 -50.57
C VAL A 1076 12.14 17.88 -49.89
N PHE A 1077 11.65 16.78 -49.31
CA PHE A 1077 12.51 15.83 -48.58
C PHE A 1077 13.45 15.06 -49.52
N ILE A 1078 12.97 14.65 -50.70
CA ILE A 1078 13.78 13.94 -51.70
C ILE A 1078 14.90 14.85 -52.21
N GLN A 1079 14.59 16.11 -52.51
CA GLN A 1079 15.57 17.09 -52.96
C GLN A 1079 16.65 17.35 -51.90
N MET A 1080 16.27 17.44 -50.62
CA MET A 1080 17.22 17.59 -49.51
C MET A 1080 18.17 16.38 -49.43
N LEU A 1081 17.65 15.15 -49.43
CA LEU A 1081 18.45 13.93 -49.33
C LEU A 1081 19.32 13.67 -50.57
N SER A 1082 18.96 14.22 -51.74
CA SER A 1082 19.78 14.12 -52.94
C SER A 1082 21.05 14.96 -52.88
N SER A 1083 21.19 15.86 -51.89
CA SER A 1083 22.37 16.72 -51.74
C SER A 1083 23.39 16.12 -50.77
N GLY A 1084 24.61 15.84 -51.25
CA GLY A 1084 25.72 15.34 -50.42
C GLY A 1084 26.08 16.26 -49.24
N PRO A 1085 26.15 17.59 -49.41
CA PRO A 1085 26.44 18.53 -48.32
C PRO A 1085 25.38 18.51 -47.19
N ALA A 1086 24.12 18.20 -47.49
CA ALA A 1086 23.08 18.10 -46.45
C ALA A 1086 23.36 16.92 -45.51
N TRP A 1087 23.77 15.75 -46.03
CA TRP A 1087 24.12 14.60 -45.19
C TRP A 1087 25.29 14.88 -44.26
N LEU A 1088 26.37 15.48 -44.76
CA LEU A 1088 27.53 15.84 -43.95
C LEU A 1088 27.14 16.84 -42.85
N SER A 1089 26.28 17.80 -43.20
CA SER A 1089 25.78 18.79 -42.25
C SER A 1089 24.88 18.18 -41.18
N ILE A 1090 23.99 17.26 -41.55
CA ILE A 1090 23.16 16.53 -40.59
C ILE A 1090 24.04 15.80 -39.57
N ILE A 1091 25.05 15.05 -40.03
CA ILE A 1091 25.97 14.32 -39.16
C ILE A 1091 26.76 15.28 -38.26
N LEU A 1092 27.32 16.35 -38.84
CA LEU A 1092 28.12 17.34 -38.10
C LEU A 1092 27.29 18.03 -37.02
N LEU A 1093 26.07 18.46 -37.34
CA LEU A 1093 25.20 19.17 -36.40
C LEU A 1093 24.71 18.26 -35.27
N ILE A 1094 24.44 16.98 -35.55
CA ILE A 1094 24.12 16.00 -34.51
C ILE A 1094 25.30 15.85 -33.55
N ILE A 1095 26.52 15.69 -34.06
CA ILE A 1095 27.73 15.56 -33.23
C ILE A 1095 27.95 16.83 -32.41
N ALA A 1096 27.87 18.02 -33.03
CA ALA A 1096 28.07 19.29 -32.35
C ALA A 1096 27.04 19.57 -31.24
N SER A 1097 25.80 19.11 -31.43
CA SER A 1097 24.74 19.22 -30.42
C SER A 1097 24.98 18.26 -29.26
N LEU A 1098 25.31 16.98 -29.52
CA LEU A 1098 25.48 15.98 -28.45
C LEU A 1098 26.81 16.10 -27.69
N LEU A 1099 27.83 16.73 -28.28
CA LEU A 1099 29.18 16.78 -27.72
C LEU A 1099 29.25 17.33 -26.28
N PRO A 1100 28.61 18.47 -25.92
CA PRO A 1100 28.71 19.00 -24.56
C PRO A 1100 28.14 18.07 -23.49
N ASP A 1101 27.04 17.35 -23.79
CA ASP A 1101 26.45 16.41 -22.84
C ASP A 1101 27.37 15.19 -22.65
N VAL A 1102 27.95 14.66 -23.74
CA VAL A 1102 28.92 13.56 -23.67
C VAL A 1102 30.16 13.99 -22.87
N VAL A 1103 30.72 15.17 -23.14
CA VAL A 1103 31.88 15.70 -22.42
C VAL A 1103 31.57 15.86 -20.94
N LYS A 1104 30.42 16.45 -20.60
CA LYS A 1104 29.99 16.60 -19.21
C LYS A 1104 29.88 15.24 -18.51
N LYS A 1105 29.18 14.27 -19.12
CA LYS A 1105 29.02 12.92 -18.54
C LYS A 1105 30.37 12.26 -18.28
N VAL A 1106 31.29 12.32 -19.24
CA VAL A 1106 32.63 11.73 -19.10
C VAL A 1106 33.43 12.41 -18.00
N ILE A 1107 33.42 13.75 -17.95
CA ILE A 1107 34.16 14.52 -16.92
C ILE A 1107 33.58 14.28 -15.53
N CYS A 1108 32.25 14.40 -15.37
CA CYS A 1108 31.58 14.20 -14.09
C CYS A 1108 31.79 12.77 -13.57
N ARG A 1109 31.64 11.76 -14.42
CA ARG A 1109 31.85 10.35 -14.02
C ARG A 1109 33.30 10.04 -13.64
N THR A 1110 34.26 10.77 -14.20
CA THR A 1110 35.69 10.57 -13.89
C THR A 1110 36.13 11.32 -12.64
N LEU A 1111 35.71 12.58 -12.48
CA LEU A 1111 36.18 13.46 -11.40
C LEU A 1111 35.29 13.39 -10.14
N TRP A 1112 33.98 13.19 -10.30
CA TRP A 1112 33.01 13.17 -9.20
C TRP A 1112 31.98 12.03 -9.39
N PRO A 1113 32.42 10.76 -9.38
CA PRO A 1113 31.51 9.63 -9.55
C PRO A 1113 30.53 9.55 -8.37
N THR A 1114 29.24 9.48 -8.70
CA THR A 1114 28.14 9.22 -7.76
C THR A 1114 28.27 7.84 -7.12
N THR A 1115 27.63 7.61 -5.96
CA THR A 1115 27.64 6.31 -5.26
C THR A 1115 27.15 5.20 -6.19
N THR A 1116 26.05 5.46 -6.88
CA THR A 1116 25.50 4.63 -7.97
C THR A 1116 26.55 4.29 -9.04
N GLU A 1117 27.28 5.27 -9.57
CA GLU A 1117 28.30 5.01 -10.61
C GLU A 1117 29.51 4.22 -10.09
N ARG A 1118 29.90 4.40 -8.82
CA ARG A 1118 30.97 3.61 -8.19
C ARG A 1118 30.59 2.14 -8.12
N ILE A 1119 29.34 1.86 -7.74
CA ILE A 1119 28.81 0.50 -7.65
C ILE A 1119 28.67 -0.13 -9.03
N GLN A 1120 28.18 0.61 -10.03
CA GLN A 1120 28.16 0.14 -11.43
C GLN A 1120 29.57 -0.23 -11.95
N ASN A 1121 30.59 0.55 -11.61
CA ASN A 1121 31.96 0.24 -12.02
C ASN A 1121 32.51 -1.00 -11.28
N ALA A 1122 32.18 -1.15 -10.00
CA ALA A 1122 32.57 -2.33 -9.20
C ALA A 1122 31.88 -3.61 -9.69
N ASP A 1123 30.63 -3.53 -10.13
CA ASP A 1123 29.87 -4.66 -10.69
C ASP A 1123 30.47 -5.14 -12.02
N LYS A 1124 30.83 -4.21 -12.91
CA LYS A 1124 31.54 -4.54 -14.17
C LYS A 1124 32.89 -5.21 -13.93
N LEU A 1125 33.58 -4.87 -12.84
CA LEU A 1125 34.82 -5.53 -12.42
C LEU A 1125 34.55 -6.97 -11.90
N TYR A 1126 33.43 -7.17 -11.20
CA TYR A 1126 32.99 -8.48 -10.71
C TYR A 1126 32.53 -9.41 -11.85
N GLU A 1127 31.72 -8.93 -12.79
CA GLU A 1127 31.35 -9.68 -14.00
C GLU A 1127 32.57 -9.95 -14.90
N GLY A 1128 33.51 -9.00 -14.98
CA GLY A 1128 34.78 -9.18 -15.71
C GLY A 1128 35.60 -10.36 -15.18
N GLN A 1129 35.70 -10.51 -13.85
CA GLN A 1129 36.40 -11.63 -13.21
C GLN A 1129 35.67 -12.97 -13.33
N LEU A 1130 34.34 -12.99 -13.40
CA LEU A 1130 33.59 -14.21 -13.73
C LEU A 1130 33.72 -14.58 -15.22
N SER A 1131 33.83 -13.59 -16.12
CA SER A 1131 33.96 -13.82 -17.55
C SER A 1131 35.35 -14.35 -17.97
N GLU A 1132 36.41 -14.04 -17.21
CA GLU A 1132 37.77 -14.56 -17.45
C GLU A 1132 37.97 -16.01 -16.97
N PHE A 1133 37.04 -16.59 -16.21
CA PHE A 1133 37.06 -18.01 -15.82
C PHE A 1133 36.13 -18.90 -16.66
N THR A 1134 35.83 -18.51 -17.90
CA THR A 1134 35.27 -19.43 -18.91
C THR A 1134 36.04 -19.37 -20.22
N PRO A 1135 37.07 -20.21 -20.41
CA PRO A 1135 37.48 -20.57 -21.74
C PRO A 1135 36.39 -21.48 -22.34
N LEU A 1136 35.82 -21.02 -23.44
CA LEU A 1136 35.13 -21.79 -24.47
C LEU A 1136 35.45 -23.29 -24.43
N ALA A 1137 34.50 -24.09 -23.94
CA ALA A 1137 34.36 -25.49 -24.29
C ALA A 1137 32.98 -25.68 -24.92
N SER A 1138 32.96 -25.51 -26.24
CA SER A 1138 31.92 -25.98 -27.13
C SER A 1138 31.69 -27.49 -26.94
N LEU A 1139 30.63 -27.87 -26.24
CA LEU A 1139 30.10 -29.23 -26.32
C LEU A 1139 29.01 -29.25 -27.39
N HIS A 1140 29.48 -29.39 -28.64
CA HIS A 1140 28.72 -30.02 -29.71
C HIS A 1140 28.17 -31.36 -29.21
N ALA A 1141 26.86 -31.51 -29.27
CA ALA A 1141 26.22 -32.81 -29.14
C ALA A 1141 26.74 -33.75 -30.25
N PRO A 1142 27.25 -34.95 -29.94
CA PRO A 1142 27.64 -35.88 -30.98
C PRO A 1142 26.40 -36.47 -31.65
N SER A 1143 26.36 -36.30 -32.97
CA SER A 1143 25.49 -37.00 -33.90
C SER A 1143 25.57 -38.52 -33.68
N LYS A 1144 24.45 -39.15 -33.34
CA LYS A 1144 24.32 -40.61 -33.36
C LYS A 1144 24.38 -41.10 -34.81
N ALA A 1145 25.51 -41.70 -35.16
CA ALA A 1145 25.64 -42.53 -36.36
C ALA A 1145 24.74 -43.77 -36.24
N GLY A 1146 23.94 -44.02 -37.28
CA GLY A 1146 23.21 -45.26 -37.45
C GLY A 1146 24.12 -46.37 -37.93
N SER A 1147 23.98 -47.56 -37.35
CA SER A 1147 24.32 -48.82 -38.00
C SER A 1147 23.12 -49.77 -37.94
N HIS A 1148 22.61 -50.11 -39.11
CA HIS A 1148 21.82 -51.29 -39.49
C HIS A 1148 21.18 -52.16 -38.39
N ARG A 1149 19.86 -52.32 -38.46
CA ARG A 1149 19.21 -53.65 -38.56
C ARG A 1149 17.80 -53.56 -39.16
N ARG A 1150 17.46 -54.64 -39.87
CA ARG A 1150 16.40 -54.86 -40.87
C ARG A 1150 14.97 -54.83 -40.29
N GLY A 1151 14.03 -54.37 -41.12
CA GLY A 1151 12.96 -55.24 -41.63
C GLY A 1151 11.50 -54.98 -41.21
N SER A 1152 10.65 -54.72 -42.23
CA SER A 1152 9.19 -54.91 -42.29
C SER A 1152 8.34 -53.94 -41.44
N GLY A 1153 7.26 -53.30 -41.89
CA GLY A 1153 6.36 -53.48 -43.03
C GLY A 1153 4.92 -53.20 -42.56
N ASN A 1154 4.13 -52.49 -43.38
CA ASN A 1154 2.66 -52.27 -43.33
C ASN A 1154 2.02 -51.11 -42.52
N GLN A 1155 1.69 -50.03 -43.25
CA GLN A 1155 0.33 -49.59 -43.63
C GLN A 1155 -0.88 -49.92 -42.72
N ARG A 1156 -1.61 -48.88 -42.23
CA ARG A 1156 -2.95 -48.40 -42.70
C ARG A 1156 -3.76 -47.59 -41.66
N ASN A 1157 -4.39 -46.52 -42.18
CA ASN A 1157 -5.72 -45.95 -41.87
C ASN A 1157 -6.01 -45.08 -40.61
N ALA A 1158 -6.61 -43.91 -40.90
CA ALA A 1158 -7.21 -42.88 -40.02
C ALA A 1158 -8.61 -43.30 -39.44
N PRO A 1159 -9.45 -42.45 -38.78
CA PRO A 1159 -9.33 -41.05 -38.31
C PRO A 1159 -9.82 -40.73 -36.85
N ASN A 1160 -9.63 -39.46 -36.41
CA ASN A 1160 -10.21 -38.63 -35.29
C ASN A 1160 -11.46 -39.13 -34.50
N PRO A 1161 -11.75 -38.70 -33.22
CA PRO A 1161 -11.71 -37.28 -32.75
C PRO A 1161 -11.48 -36.96 -31.21
N ARG A 1162 -11.19 -35.68 -30.93
CA ARG A 1162 -11.59 -34.79 -29.78
C ARG A 1162 -11.23 -35.07 -28.30
N ARG A 1163 -10.81 -33.95 -27.64
CA ARG A 1163 -10.85 -33.54 -26.20
C ARG A 1163 -9.99 -34.35 -25.21
N SER A 1164 -8.88 -33.82 -24.68
CA SER A 1164 -8.71 -32.77 -23.64
C SER A 1164 -9.09 -33.22 -22.22
N GLU A 1165 -8.13 -33.82 -21.52
CA GLU A 1165 -8.07 -33.92 -20.05
C GLU A 1165 -6.63 -33.66 -19.54
N PRO A 1166 -6.46 -33.19 -18.29
CA PRO A 1166 -5.21 -32.66 -17.76
C PRO A 1166 -4.31 -33.76 -17.17
N PHE A 1167 -3.01 -33.65 -17.42
CA PHE A 1167 -2.00 -34.58 -16.89
C PHE A 1167 -1.56 -34.20 -15.47
N THR A 1168 -1.80 -35.13 -14.56
CA THR A 1168 -1.22 -35.28 -13.22
C THR A 1168 0.31 -35.43 -13.29
N LYS A 1169 1.05 -34.65 -12.49
CA LYS A 1169 2.50 -34.84 -12.30
C LYS A 1169 2.78 -35.64 -11.04
N LYS A 1170 3.51 -36.75 -11.24
CA LYS A 1170 4.08 -37.63 -10.22
C LYS A 1170 5.17 -36.94 -9.41
N ILE A 1171 5.11 -37.18 -8.11
CA ILE A 1171 6.15 -36.92 -7.11
C ILE A 1171 7.36 -37.83 -7.35
N MET A 1172 8.57 -37.29 -7.27
CA MET A 1172 9.81 -38.05 -7.14
C MET A 1172 10.57 -37.53 -5.91
N PHE A 1173 10.73 -38.41 -4.92
CA PHE A 1173 11.59 -38.21 -3.76
C PHE A 1173 13.06 -38.16 -4.18
N THR A 1174 13.83 -37.20 -3.67
CA THR A 1174 15.29 -37.35 -3.55
C THR A 1174 15.81 -36.87 -2.20
N ARG A 1175 16.73 -37.67 -1.70
CA ARG A 1175 17.34 -37.79 -0.39
C ARG A 1175 18.44 -36.73 -0.23
N TRP A 1176 18.35 -35.86 0.77
CA TRP A 1176 19.41 -34.90 1.09
C TRP A 1176 20.54 -35.58 1.88
N GLN A 1177 21.75 -35.54 1.32
CA GLN A 1177 23.01 -35.83 2.00
C GLN A 1177 23.67 -34.51 2.42
N ARG A 1178 24.14 -34.52 3.68
CA ARG A 1178 25.10 -33.62 4.37
C ARG A 1178 25.76 -32.48 3.58
N ALA A 1179 25.72 -31.29 4.18
CA ALA A 1179 26.66 -30.20 3.97
C ALA A 1179 28.06 -30.52 4.55
N PRO A 1180 29.12 -29.86 4.05
CA PRO A 1180 30.26 -29.51 4.87
C PRO A 1180 30.38 -27.99 5.06
N ASP A 1181 30.76 -27.63 6.29
CA ASP A 1181 31.20 -26.30 6.72
C ASP A 1181 32.37 -25.78 5.87
N TYR A 1182 32.42 -24.47 5.64
CA TYR A 1182 33.66 -23.79 5.23
C TYR A 1182 34.02 -22.70 6.23
N SER A 1183 35.14 -22.98 6.90
CA SER A 1183 35.93 -22.09 7.71
C SER A 1183 36.73 -21.08 6.86
N THR A 1184 36.95 -19.96 7.51
CA THR A 1184 37.93 -18.89 7.25
C THR A 1184 39.25 -19.34 6.60
N PHE A 1185 39.65 -18.66 5.52
CA PHE A 1185 41.04 -18.64 5.06
C PHE A 1185 41.49 -17.21 4.72
N ALA A 1186 42.63 -16.82 5.32
CA ALA A 1186 43.39 -15.61 5.04
C ALA A 1186 44.14 -15.73 3.69
N PRO A 1187 44.51 -14.59 3.06
CA PRO A 1187 44.96 -14.56 1.68
C PRO A 1187 46.45 -14.89 1.55
N LEU A 1188 46.78 -15.68 0.54
CA LEU A 1188 48.15 -16.02 0.18
C LEU A 1188 48.25 -15.85 -1.34
N LEU A 1189 48.82 -14.73 -1.79
CA LEU A 1189 49.60 -14.66 -3.04
C LEU A 1189 50.30 -13.29 -3.17
N ARG A 1190 51.62 -13.37 -3.08
CA ARG A 1190 52.58 -12.36 -3.50
C ARG A 1190 52.45 -12.13 -5.01
N PHE A 1191 52.53 -10.88 -5.43
CA PHE A 1191 53.24 -10.53 -6.66
C PHE A 1191 54.34 -9.51 -6.34
N ALA A 1192 55.50 -9.80 -6.93
CA ALA A 1192 56.74 -9.08 -6.79
C ALA A 1192 56.62 -7.70 -7.43
N ASP A 1193 57.14 -6.69 -6.74
CA ASP A 1193 57.39 -5.38 -7.33
C ASP A 1193 58.86 -5.00 -7.19
N GLY A 1194 59.33 -4.31 -8.23
CA GLY A 1194 60.73 -4.10 -8.54
C GLY A 1194 61.50 -3.23 -7.54
N SER A 1195 62.81 -3.49 -7.53
CA SER A 1195 63.86 -2.78 -6.82
C SER A 1195 63.77 -1.25 -6.86
N ARG A 1196 63.98 -0.60 -5.70
CA ARG A 1196 64.96 0.51 -5.51
C ARG A 1196 65.14 0.84 -4.03
N HIS A 1197 66.40 0.82 -3.60
CA HIS A 1197 67.09 1.51 -2.50
C HIS A 1197 66.24 2.30 -1.46
N SER A 1198 66.41 2.21 -0.13
CA SER A 1198 67.66 2.27 0.63
C SER A 1198 67.44 2.10 2.16
N LYS A 1199 68.52 1.70 2.87
CA LYS A 1199 68.85 1.93 4.30
C LYS A 1199 68.03 1.19 5.38
N GLN A 1200 68.67 0.20 6.04
CA GLN A 1200 69.26 0.30 7.40
C GLN A 1200 68.21 0.61 8.48
N GLY A 1201 67.95 -0.18 9.51
CA GLY A 1201 68.57 -1.40 10.00
C GLY A 1201 67.93 -1.80 11.34
N LEU A 1202 68.55 -2.81 11.96
CA LEU A 1202 68.43 -3.27 13.35
C LEU A 1202 67.28 -4.20 13.74
N ALA A 1203 67.75 -5.38 14.15
CA ALA A 1203 67.07 -6.51 14.74
C ALA A 1203 66.93 -6.37 16.26
N TYR A 1204 65.92 -7.04 16.83
CA TYR A 1204 65.87 -7.75 18.13
C TYR A 1204 64.45 -8.37 18.16
N GLY A 1205 64.16 -9.64 18.46
CA GLY A 1205 64.85 -10.68 19.22
C GLY A 1205 64.10 -10.94 20.53
N GLY A 1206 63.31 -12.01 20.63
CA GLY A 1206 62.65 -12.51 21.86
C GLY A 1206 61.22 -13.04 21.59
N ALA A 1207 61.02 -14.35 21.43
CA ALA A 1207 60.77 -15.37 22.48
C ALA A 1207 59.36 -15.27 23.09
N GLY A 1208 58.52 -16.31 22.88
CA GLY A 1208 57.15 -16.47 23.41
C GLY A 1208 57.13 -16.87 24.90
N PRO A 1209 56.20 -17.73 25.38
CA PRO A 1209 54.93 -18.23 24.83
C PRO A 1209 53.75 -18.07 25.84
N GLU A 1210 52.61 -18.75 25.59
CA GLU A 1210 51.53 -19.09 26.57
C GLU A 1210 50.65 -17.91 27.07
N THR A 1211 49.36 -17.99 27.39
CA THR A 1211 48.26 -18.98 27.39
C THR A 1211 46.95 -18.17 27.62
N SER A 1212 45.83 -18.69 27.11
CA SER A 1212 44.43 -18.50 27.56
C SER A 1212 44.01 -17.23 28.35
N VAL A 1213 43.13 -16.41 27.74
CA VAL A 1213 41.69 -16.27 28.09
C VAL A 1213 40.94 -15.92 26.81
#